data_AF-A0A652YJ82-F1
#
_entry.id   AF-A0A652YJ82-F1
#
_cell.length_a   1.000
_cell.length_b   1.000
_cell.length_c   1.000
_cell.angle_alpha   90.00
_cell.angle_beta   90.00
_cell.angle_gamma   90.00
#
_symmetry.space_group_name_H-M   'P 1'
#
loop_
_entity.id
_entity.type
_entity.pdbx_description
1 polymer ?
#
loop_
_entity_poly.entity_id
_entity_poly.type
_entity_poly.pdbx_seq_one_letter_code
_entity_poly.pdbx_strand_id
1 'polypeptide(L)'
;MPQIWPDNVRMSVDDEVMQAVPSTTAGHHRSTFPPIDDYAFLSDCETSCLIARNGSVEWMCVPRPDSPSVFGAILDRSAGHFRIGPYGQNVPAARRYLPGGLILETTWQTETGWLVVRDALVLGPWHNVDKRSSTHRRTPTDWDAEHILLRTVKCVSGTVELEMSCEPAFDYHRGAAIWEYTGKVYEEATATCHSSRPGDHPSLRLTTDLRLGLEGREARARTRLVEGDNAFVALSWSELPSPQTFDEAAEMMWQTAKSWREWVTIGKFPDHPWRAYLQRSALTLKGLTYAPTGALLAASTTSLPETPGGERNWDYRYAWVRDSTFALWGLYTLGLDREANDFFNFIYDVSSSDHGKPHPLQVMYGIGGERTLEESELSHLSGYDGARPVRIGNGAFDQKQHDIWGTMLDSVYLHIRTRERVPEALWPLLKRQVEEAIKHWRQPDRGIWEVRGEPQHFTSSKIMCWVALDRGAKLAEMQGEKSFAQQWSAIADEIKEDILAHGVDSRGVLTQRYGHNSLDASLLLAPLLRFLPADDPRIRATVLAIADELTEEGLVLRYRVETTDDGLSGEEGTFTICSFWLVSALVEIGELERAKHLCERLLGFASPLKLYAEEIDAHTGRHLGNFPQAFTHLALINAVVHVIRAEEAAEAGAFQPAHNAT
;
A
#
# COMPACT_ATOMS: atom_id res chain seq x y z
N MET A 1 21.83 -44.72 36.97
CA MET A 1 21.98 -46.18 36.73
C MET A 1 21.81 -46.90 38.07
N PRO A 2 21.24 -48.13 38.13
CA PRO A 2 21.13 -49.13 37.06
C PRO A 2 19.69 -49.55 36.71
N GLN A 3 19.51 -50.03 35.47
CA GLN A 3 18.25 -50.32 34.79
C GLN A 3 17.78 -51.77 34.94
N ILE A 4 16.46 -51.95 34.97
CA ILE A 4 15.71 -53.20 35.02
C ILE A 4 14.62 -53.11 33.93
N TRP A 5 14.31 -54.24 33.29
CA TRP A 5 12.96 -54.83 33.07
C TRP A 5 12.86 -55.57 31.71
N PRO A 6 12.45 -56.86 31.71
CA PRO A 6 12.24 -57.67 30.52
C PRO A 6 10.76 -57.89 30.15
N ASP A 7 10.59 -58.53 29.00
CA ASP A 7 9.41 -58.79 28.17
C ASP A 7 8.23 -59.60 28.77
N ASN A 8 7.02 -59.11 28.45
CA ASN A 8 5.85 -59.74 27.80
C ASN A 8 5.41 -61.19 28.11
N VAL A 9 4.15 -61.38 28.56
CA VAL A 9 2.91 -61.67 27.77
C VAL A 9 1.81 -62.26 28.70
N ARG A 10 0.59 -61.66 28.75
CA ARG A 10 -0.73 -62.31 28.48
C ARG A 10 -1.97 -61.44 28.80
N MET A 11 -2.93 -61.57 27.88
CA MET A 11 -4.26 -60.96 27.62
C MET A 11 -5.32 -60.75 28.73
N SER A 12 -6.07 -59.64 28.64
CA SER A 12 -7.53 -59.44 28.33
C SER A 12 -7.93 -58.02 28.81
N VAL A 13 -8.78 -57.20 28.17
CA VAL A 13 -10.26 -57.24 28.11
C VAL A 13 -10.76 -56.13 27.14
N ASP A 14 -11.87 -56.45 26.47
CA ASP A 14 -12.91 -55.72 25.69
C ASP A 14 -13.01 -54.17 25.59
N ASP A 15 -13.40 -53.78 24.37
CA ASP A 15 -14.34 -52.73 23.89
C ASP A 15 -14.63 -51.48 24.74
N GLU A 16 -14.17 -50.32 24.24
CA GLU A 16 -14.92 -49.05 24.32
C GLU A 16 -14.50 -48.06 23.20
N VAL A 17 -15.43 -47.85 22.25
CA VAL A 17 -15.70 -46.63 21.47
C VAL A 17 -14.50 -45.85 20.90
N MET A 18 -14.03 -46.23 19.70
CA MET A 18 -13.40 -45.28 18.78
C MET A 18 -14.50 -44.45 18.10
N GLN A 19 -14.76 -43.25 18.63
CA GLN A 19 -15.50 -42.22 17.90
C GLN A 19 -14.70 -41.84 16.65
N ALA A 20 -15.35 -42.02 15.50
CA ALA A 20 -14.86 -41.55 14.22
C ALA A 20 -14.54 -40.05 14.30
N VAL A 21 -13.29 -39.69 13.98
CA VAL A 21 -12.91 -38.31 13.69
C VAL A 21 -13.81 -37.84 12.54
N PRO A 22 -14.55 -36.73 12.68
CA PRO A 22 -15.34 -36.21 11.59
C PRO A 22 -14.40 -35.87 10.44
N SER A 23 -14.51 -36.56 9.32
CA SER A 23 -13.91 -36.11 8.07
C SER A 23 -14.62 -34.83 7.67
N THR A 24 -14.07 -33.68 8.04
CA THR A 24 -14.42 -32.41 7.42
C THR A 24 -13.93 -32.47 5.98
N THR A 25 -14.79 -32.95 5.09
CA THR A 25 -14.69 -32.70 3.66
C THR A 25 -15.01 -31.22 3.41
N ALA A 26 -14.19 -30.32 3.94
CA ALA A 26 -14.06 -28.97 3.40
C ALA A 26 -13.19 -29.14 2.15
N GLY A 27 -13.81 -29.17 0.98
CA GLY A 27 -13.07 -29.23 -0.27
C GLY A 27 -12.10 -28.06 -0.32
N HIS A 28 -10.79 -28.34 -0.35
CA HIS A 28 -9.79 -27.32 -0.64
C HIS A 28 -10.11 -26.73 -2.01
N HIS A 29 -10.74 -25.56 -2.04
CA HIS A 29 -10.89 -24.77 -3.25
C HIS A 29 -9.47 -24.41 -3.73
N ARG A 30 -8.96 -25.14 -4.72
CA ARG A 30 -7.70 -24.78 -5.37
C ARG A 30 -8.01 -23.60 -6.28
N SER A 31 -7.78 -22.40 -5.78
CA SER A 31 -7.90 -21.18 -6.57
C SER A 31 -7.01 -21.28 -7.82
N THR A 32 -7.54 -20.81 -8.96
CA THR A 32 -6.76 -20.62 -10.19
C THR A 32 -5.94 -19.33 -10.16
N PHE A 33 -6.13 -18.50 -9.13
CA PHE A 33 -5.40 -17.26 -8.92
C PHE A 33 -4.21 -17.49 -7.98
N PRO A 34 -3.04 -16.88 -8.25
CA PRO A 34 -1.99 -16.78 -7.26
C PRO A 34 -2.50 -16.11 -5.96
N PRO A 35 -1.99 -16.52 -4.78
CA PRO A 35 -2.19 -15.75 -3.55
C PRO A 35 -1.79 -14.28 -3.72
N ILE A 36 -2.49 -13.36 -3.08
CA ILE A 36 -2.24 -11.92 -3.20
C ILE A 36 -0.81 -11.56 -2.74
N ASP A 37 -0.35 -12.17 -1.66
CA ASP A 37 1.00 -12.00 -1.12
C ASP A 37 2.10 -12.63 -1.98
N ASP A 38 1.75 -13.47 -2.97
CA ASP A 38 2.73 -14.05 -3.88
C ASP A 38 3.14 -13.11 -5.02
N TYR A 39 2.49 -11.96 -5.17
CA TYR A 39 2.87 -10.97 -6.19
C TYR A 39 4.10 -10.15 -5.77
N ALA A 40 4.99 -9.93 -6.73
CA ALA A 40 6.00 -8.87 -6.61
C ALA A 40 5.46 -7.58 -7.18
N PHE A 41 5.77 -6.46 -6.55
CA PHE A 41 5.47 -5.10 -6.99
C PHE A 41 6.70 -4.45 -7.66
N LEU A 42 6.52 -3.88 -8.85
CA LEU A 42 7.50 -3.01 -9.51
C LEU A 42 6.87 -1.64 -9.73
N SER A 43 7.71 -0.60 -9.77
CA SER A 43 7.30 0.77 -10.09
C SER A 43 8.46 1.53 -10.70
N ASP A 44 8.16 2.49 -11.58
CA ASP A 44 9.06 3.58 -12.02
C ASP A 44 8.56 4.96 -11.52
N CYS A 45 7.64 4.96 -10.56
CA CYS A 45 6.93 6.14 -10.04
C CYS A 45 6.01 6.85 -11.05
N GLU A 46 5.88 6.39 -12.29
CA GLU A 46 4.84 6.82 -13.23
C GLU A 46 3.85 5.70 -13.58
N THR A 47 4.22 4.44 -13.37
CA THR A 47 3.43 3.23 -13.59
C THR A 47 3.87 2.17 -12.59
N SER A 48 3.02 1.15 -12.38
CA SER A 48 3.38 -0.03 -11.60
C SER A 48 2.85 -1.31 -12.22
N CYS A 49 3.45 -2.44 -11.85
CA CYS A 49 2.95 -3.75 -12.24
C CYS A 49 3.13 -4.80 -11.14
N LEU A 50 2.32 -5.86 -11.21
CA LEU A 50 2.42 -7.03 -10.34
C LEU A 50 2.85 -8.28 -11.11
N ILE A 51 3.88 -8.96 -10.59
CA ILE A 51 4.45 -10.18 -11.18
C ILE A 51 4.16 -11.37 -10.27
N ALA A 52 3.40 -12.33 -10.77
CA ALA A 52 3.13 -13.61 -10.12
C ALA A 52 4.42 -14.45 -9.99
N ARG A 53 4.42 -15.43 -9.08
CA ARG A 53 5.55 -16.36 -8.90
C ARG A 53 6.01 -17.04 -10.17
N ASN A 54 5.08 -17.34 -11.07
CA ASN A 54 5.41 -17.99 -12.33
C ASN A 54 6.18 -17.06 -13.29
N GLY A 55 6.42 -15.79 -12.98
CA GLY A 55 7.07 -14.84 -13.87
C GLY A 55 6.11 -14.14 -14.83
N SER A 56 4.80 -14.27 -14.63
CA SER A 56 3.79 -13.55 -15.38
C SER A 56 3.49 -12.20 -14.74
N VAL A 57 3.52 -11.13 -15.53
CA VAL A 57 2.88 -9.86 -15.18
C VAL A 57 1.38 -10.06 -15.33
N GLU A 58 0.63 -9.86 -14.25
CA GLU A 58 -0.82 -10.11 -14.21
C GLU A 58 -1.64 -8.87 -13.84
N TRP A 59 -0.95 -7.79 -13.49
CA TRP A 59 -1.53 -6.47 -13.31
C TRP A 59 -0.59 -5.41 -13.87
N MET A 60 -1.09 -4.57 -14.78
CA MET A 60 -0.39 -3.38 -15.26
C MET A 60 -1.38 -2.43 -15.93
N CYS A 61 -1.28 -1.16 -15.61
CA CYS A 61 -2.05 -0.08 -16.23
C CYS A 61 -1.07 0.90 -16.88
N VAL A 62 -1.38 1.38 -18.08
CA VAL A 62 -0.55 2.35 -18.81
C VAL A 62 -1.44 3.42 -19.48
N PRO A 63 -0.96 4.66 -19.64
CA PRO A 63 0.36 5.15 -19.23
C PRO A 63 0.46 5.52 -17.74
N ARG A 64 -0.65 5.47 -16.99
CA ARG A 64 -0.69 5.78 -15.56
C ARG A 64 -1.20 4.59 -14.75
N PRO A 65 -0.95 4.52 -13.43
CA PRO A 65 -1.47 3.45 -12.59
C PRO A 65 -3.01 3.42 -12.52
N ASP A 66 -3.67 4.57 -12.61
CA ASP A 66 -5.13 4.70 -12.59
C ASP A 66 -5.78 4.61 -13.99
N SER A 67 -4.98 4.41 -15.04
CA SER A 67 -5.47 4.11 -16.39
C SER A 67 -6.16 2.73 -16.44
N PRO A 68 -6.93 2.45 -17.51
CA PRO A 68 -7.41 1.10 -17.75
C PRO A 68 -6.29 0.07 -17.88
N SER A 69 -6.51 -1.13 -17.34
CA SER A 69 -5.48 -2.18 -17.35
C SER A 69 -5.20 -2.69 -18.76
N VAL A 70 -3.93 -2.99 -19.05
CA VAL A 70 -3.50 -3.78 -20.22
C VAL A 70 -3.16 -5.23 -19.86
N PHE A 71 -2.83 -5.47 -18.59
CA PHE A 71 -2.79 -6.80 -17.99
C PHE A 71 -3.66 -6.78 -16.74
N GLY A 72 -4.62 -7.69 -16.68
CA GLY A 72 -5.66 -7.77 -15.66
C GLY A 72 -5.96 -9.21 -15.22
N ALA A 73 -5.04 -10.15 -15.48
CA ALA A 73 -5.13 -11.56 -15.06
C ALA A 73 -5.38 -11.77 -13.55
N ILE A 74 -5.09 -10.76 -12.72
CA ILE A 74 -5.44 -10.75 -11.31
C ILE A 74 -6.97 -10.63 -11.06
N LEU A 75 -7.72 -9.99 -11.95
CA LEU A 75 -9.18 -9.81 -11.84
C LEU A 75 -9.97 -10.86 -12.63
N ASP A 76 -9.39 -11.36 -13.72
CA ASP A 76 -9.94 -12.46 -14.51
C ASP A 76 -8.80 -13.11 -15.28
N ARG A 77 -8.66 -14.43 -15.21
CA ARG A 77 -7.53 -15.15 -15.85
C ARG A 77 -7.44 -14.95 -17.37
N SER A 78 -8.52 -14.52 -18.05
CA SER A 78 -8.49 -14.21 -19.49
C SER A 78 -8.10 -12.77 -19.81
N ALA A 79 -8.06 -11.89 -18.81
CA ALA A 79 -7.83 -10.45 -18.94
C ALA A 79 -6.34 -10.08 -19.13
N GLY A 80 -5.62 -10.90 -19.89
CA GLY A 80 -4.29 -10.59 -20.39
C GLY A 80 -3.17 -10.74 -19.37
N HIS A 81 -2.01 -11.15 -19.86
CA HIS A 81 -0.83 -11.43 -19.06
C HIS A 81 0.47 -11.32 -19.88
N PHE A 82 1.61 -11.20 -19.20
CA PHE A 82 2.92 -11.22 -19.86
C PHE A 82 3.93 -12.07 -19.09
N ARG A 83 4.16 -13.29 -19.59
CA ARG A 83 5.02 -14.31 -18.99
C ARG A 83 6.40 -14.38 -19.65
N ILE A 84 7.44 -14.52 -18.82
CA ILE A 84 8.77 -14.99 -19.23
C ILE A 84 9.25 -16.03 -18.20
N GLY A 85 9.85 -17.11 -18.66
CA GLY A 85 10.37 -18.15 -17.77
C GLY A 85 10.66 -19.47 -18.50
N PRO A 86 11.13 -20.49 -17.77
CA PRO A 86 11.33 -21.80 -18.35
C PRO A 86 10.01 -22.39 -18.87
N TYR A 87 10.08 -23.07 -20.02
CA TYR A 87 8.96 -23.81 -20.59
C TYR A 87 8.47 -24.89 -19.61
N GLY A 88 7.16 -24.98 -19.44
CA GLY A 88 6.51 -26.02 -18.63
C GLY A 88 6.71 -25.92 -17.11
N GLN A 89 7.27 -24.82 -16.60
CA GLN A 89 7.54 -24.64 -15.17
C GLN A 89 6.95 -23.34 -14.61
N ASN A 90 6.18 -23.46 -13.53
CA ASN A 90 5.48 -22.33 -12.91
C ASN A 90 5.99 -21.96 -11.52
N VAL A 91 6.88 -22.77 -10.93
CA VAL A 91 7.39 -22.56 -9.58
C VAL A 91 8.89 -22.28 -9.64
N PRO A 92 9.33 -21.06 -9.27
CA PRO A 92 10.75 -20.73 -9.23
C PRO A 92 11.41 -21.34 -7.99
N ALA A 93 12.74 -21.50 -8.04
CA ALA A 93 13.55 -21.96 -6.92
C ALA A 93 13.72 -20.85 -5.86
N ALA A 94 13.81 -19.58 -6.29
CA ALA A 94 13.90 -18.43 -5.39
C ALA A 94 13.42 -17.15 -6.06
N ARG A 95 12.97 -16.19 -5.24
CA ARG A 95 12.66 -14.82 -5.64
C ARG A 95 13.21 -13.85 -4.62
N ARG A 96 13.75 -12.73 -5.08
CA ARG A 96 14.16 -11.63 -4.21
C ARG A 96 14.15 -10.32 -4.97
N TYR A 97 14.00 -9.22 -4.26
CA TYR A 97 14.42 -7.94 -4.82
C TYR A 97 15.94 -7.81 -4.74
N LEU A 98 16.55 -7.21 -5.75
CA LEU A 98 17.94 -6.78 -5.63
C LEU A 98 18.05 -5.77 -4.47
N PRO A 99 19.09 -5.88 -3.62
CA PRO A 99 19.25 -5.00 -2.48
C PRO A 99 19.24 -3.52 -2.86
N GLY A 100 18.44 -2.75 -2.13
CA GLY A 100 18.32 -1.30 -2.31
C GLY A 100 17.44 -0.85 -3.47
N GLY A 101 16.55 -1.69 -4.01
CA GLY A 101 15.60 -1.23 -5.04
C GLY A 101 14.39 -2.12 -5.30
N LEU A 102 13.67 -1.76 -6.37
CA LEU A 102 12.49 -2.45 -6.91
C LEU A 102 12.83 -3.16 -8.23
N ILE A 103 13.88 -3.98 -8.21
CA ILE A 103 14.21 -4.90 -9.30
C ILE A 103 14.00 -6.31 -8.79
N LEU A 104 13.10 -7.07 -9.40
CA LEU A 104 12.85 -8.46 -9.02
C LEU A 104 13.89 -9.35 -9.70
N GLU A 105 14.51 -10.24 -8.95
CA GLU A 105 15.30 -11.36 -9.45
C GLU A 105 14.58 -12.66 -9.13
N THR A 106 14.27 -13.43 -10.17
CA THR A 106 13.65 -14.76 -10.06
C THR A 106 14.65 -15.81 -10.56
N THR A 107 14.98 -16.76 -9.69
CA THR A 107 15.87 -17.88 -10.00
C THR A 107 15.04 -19.13 -10.25
N TRP A 108 15.30 -19.79 -11.36
CA TRP A 108 14.67 -21.03 -11.77
C TRP A 108 15.67 -22.16 -11.77
N GLN A 109 15.27 -23.29 -11.22
CA GLN A 109 15.98 -24.55 -11.31
C GLN A 109 15.15 -25.49 -12.17
N THR A 110 15.67 -25.85 -13.34
CA THR A 110 15.08 -26.87 -14.20
C THR A 110 15.82 -28.20 -14.04
N GLU A 111 15.31 -29.27 -14.64
CA GLU A 111 16.02 -30.55 -14.69
C GLU A 111 17.38 -30.46 -15.40
N THR A 112 17.53 -29.49 -16.30
CA THR A 112 18.66 -29.40 -17.24
C THR A 112 19.55 -28.18 -17.04
N GLY A 113 19.17 -27.22 -16.18
CA GLY A 113 19.92 -25.99 -15.99
C GLY A 113 19.29 -25.00 -15.02
N TRP A 114 19.90 -23.83 -14.95
CA TRP A 114 19.51 -22.73 -14.07
C TRP A 114 19.36 -21.44 -14.86
N LEU A 115 18.25 -20.74 -14.60
CA LEU A 115 17.92 -19.48 -15.25
C LEU A 115 17.75 -18.39 -14.20
N VAL A 116 18.26 -17.19 -14.48
CA VAL A 116 17.96 -16.00 -13.70
C VAL A 116 17.24 -15.00 -14.60
N VAL A 117 16.05 -14.57 -14.16
CA VAL A 117 15.27 -13.51 -14.79
C VAL A 117 15.31 -12.28 -13.89
N ARG A 118 15.55 -11.11 -14.45
CA ARG A 118 15.44 -9.82 -13.75
C ARG A 118 14.42 -8.93 -14.42
N ASP A 119 13.49 -8.42 -13.62
CA ASP A 119 12.38 -7.59 -14.06
C ASP A 119 12.46 -6.20 -13.41
N ALA A 120 12.30 -5.15 -14.22
CA ALA A 120 12.27 -3.77 -13.76
C ALA A 120 11.33 -2.91 -14.61
N LEU A 121 10.60 -1.98 -13.97
CA LEU A 121 10.14 -0.78 -14.66
C LEU A 121 11.31 0.20 -14.66
N VAL A 122 11.72 0.64 -15.85
CA VAL A 122 13.02 1.27 -16.06
C VAL A 122 13.01 2.73 -15.63
N LEU A 123 14.02 3.11 -14.85
CA LEU A 123 14.36 4.49 -14.53
C LEU A 123 15.67 4.85 -15.25
N GLY A 124 15.70 6.04 -15.84
CA GLY A 124 16.87 6.59 -16.53
C GLY A 124 17.06 8.07 -16.23
N PRO A 125 18.14 8.70 -16.74
CA PRO A 125 18.40 10.11 -16.53
C PRO A 125 17.26 10.99 -17.07
N TRP A 126 17.02 12.13 -16.43
CA TRP A 126 16.05 13.12 -16.92
C TRP A 126 16.24 13.43 -18.42
N HIS A 127 15.19 13.23 -19.22
CA HIS A 127 15.24 13.30 -20.68
C HIS A 127 14.57 14.54 -21.30
N ASN A 128 13.72 15.25 -20.55
CA ASN A 128 13.01 16.44 -21.04
C ASN A 128 13.88 17.71 -20.93
N VAL A 129 14.89 17.82 -21.82
CA VAL A 129 15.86 18.94 -21.84
C VAL A 129 15.53 20.04 -22.85
N ASP A 130 14.86 19.70 -23.95
CA ASP A 130 14.54 20.65 -25.03
C ASP A 130 13.18 21.34 -24.85
N LYS A 131 12.29 20.76 -24.05
CA LYS A 131 10.95 21.28 -23.76
C LYS A 131 10.55 20.91 -22.34
N ARG A 132 9.68 21.74 -21.74
CA ARG A 132 9.09 21.42 -20.44
C ARG A 132 8.25 20.15 -20.55
N SER A 133 8.39 19.24 -19.58
CA SER A 133 7.51 18.08 -19.45
C SER A 133 6.05 18.52 -19.31
N SER A 134 5.15 17.84 -20.02
CA SER A 134 3.71 18.04 -19.92
C SER A 134 3.07 17.22 -18.78
N THR A 135 3.79 16.23 -18.24
CA THR A 135 3.28 15.35 -17.17
C THR A 135 3.67 15.88 -15.80
N HIS A 136 4.90 16.38 -15.64
CA HIS A 136 5.44 16.80 -14.36
C HIS A 136 4.92 18.17 -13.91
N ARG A 137 4.23 18.18 -12.78
CA ARG A 137 3.85 19.37 -11.99
C ARG A 137 4.81 19.60 -10.83
N ARG A 138 5.55 18.57 -10.39
CA ARG A 138 6.65 18.69 -9.43
C ARG A 138 7.96 18.96 -10.12
N THR A 139 8.91 19.49 -9.37
CA THR A 139 10.28 19.66 -9.84
C THR A 139 10.86 18.28 -10.13
N PRO A 140 11.27 18.00 -11.37
CA PRO A 140 11.86 16.71 -11.72
C PRO A 140 13.09 16.37 -10.87
N THR A 141 13.43 15.08 -10.85
CA THR A 141 14.68 14.61 -10.24
C THR A 141 15.73 14.36 -11.32
N ASP A 142 16.94 13.95 -10.93
CA ASP A 142 17.96 13.52 -11.89
C ASP A 142 17.56 12.24 -12.65
N TRP A 143 16.56 11.52 -12.12
CA TRP A 143 15.99 10.29 -12.68
C TRP A 143 14.51 10.48 -13.05
N ASP A 144 14.08 9.81 -14.12
CA ASP A 144 12.69 9.77 -14.59
C ASP A 144 12.33 8.39 -15.17
N ALA A 145 11.03 8.14 -15.34
CA ALA A 145 10.54 6.92 -15.98
C ALA A 145 10.91 6.88 -17.47
N GLU A 146 11.40 5.74 -17.94
CA GLU A 146 11.70 5.47 -19.35
C GLU A 146 10.53 4.80 -20.09
N HIS A 147 9.42 4.54 -19.38
CA HIS A 147 8.21 3.92 -19.91
C HIS A 147 8.45 2.54 -20.56
N ILE A 148 9.31 1.75 -19.90
CA ILE A 148 9.71 0.42 -20.34
C ILE A 148 9.58 -0.56 -19.16
N LEU A 149 8.86 -1.66 -19.38
CA LEU A 149 9.02 -2.88 -18.58
C LEU A 149 10.12 -3.73 -19.23
N LEU A 150 11.26 -3.83 -18.55
CA LEU A 150 12.43 -4.54 -19.03
C LEU A 150 12.63 -5.86 -18.29
N ARG A 151 12.86 -6.91 -19.06
CA ARG A 151 13.11 -8.28 -18.58
C ARG A 151 14.42 -8.77 -19.17
N THR A 152 15.42 -9.05 -18.33
CA THR A 152 16.69 -9.66 -18.77
C THR A 152 16.78 -11.09 -18.26
N VAL A 153 17.36 -11.96 -19.07
CA VAL A 153 17.47 -13.39 -18.81
C VAL A 153 18.91 -13.82 -18.95
N LYS A 154 19.40 -14.64 -18.02
CA LYS A 154 20.71 -15.29 -18.10
C LYS A 154 20.60 -16.77 -17.76
N CYS A 155 21.10 -17.63 -18.64
CA CYS A 155 21.32 -19.03 -18.31
C CYS A 155 22.64 -19.14 -17.54
N VAL A 156 22.56 -19.41 -16.23
CA VAL A 156 23.73 -19.40 -15.36
C VAL A 156 24.44 -20.76 -15.31
N SER A 157 23.74 -21.84 -15.66
CA SER A 157 24.35 -23.17 -15.80
C SER A 157 23.46 -24.11 -16.61
N GLY A 158 24.07 -25.04 -17.35
CA GLY A 158 23.37 -26.10 -18.06
C GLY A 158 22.63 -25.59 -19.30
N THR A 159 21.41 -26.08 -19.52
CA THR A 159 20.56 -25.71 -20.66
C THR A 159 19.13 -25.50 -20.19
N VAL A 160 18.47 -24.45 -20.66
CA VAL A 160 17.08 -24.14 -20.33
C VAL A 160 16.31 -23.77 -21.61
N GLU A 161 15.14 -24.39 -21.78
CA GLU A 161 14.15 -23.95 -22.79
C GLU A 161 13.40 -22.74 -22.22
N LEU A 162 13.66 -21.55 -22.77
CA LEU A 162 12.99 -20.30 -22.41
C LEU A 162 11.70 -20.14 -23.22
N GLU A 163 10.65 -19.65 -22.56
CA GLU A 163 9.40 -19.24 -23.18
C GLU A 163 9.03 -17.80 -22.78
N MET A 164 8.51 -17.06 -23.76
CA MET A 164 7.89 -15.75 -23.58
C MET A 164 6.49 -15.77 -24.21
N SER A 165 5.52 -15.21 -23.50
CA SER A 165 4.13 -15.07 -23.92
C SER A 165 3.61 -13.71 -23.46
N CYS A 166 3.25 -12.83 -24.41
CA CYS A 166 2.74 -11.49 -24.13
C CYS A 166 1.36 -11.33 -24.78
N GLU A 167 0.32 -11.23 -23.95
CA GLU A 167 -1.08 -11.21 -24.36
C GLU A 167 -1.80 -10.04 -23.68
N PRO A 168 -1.65 -8.79 -24.18
CA PRO A 168 -2.34 -7.65 -23.60
C PRO A 168 -3.86 -7.72 -23.84
N ALA A 169 -4.62 -7.22 -22.88
CA ALA A 169 -6.08 -7.12 -22.91
C ALA A 169 -6.49 -5.72 -22.47
N PHE A 170 -6.64 -4.83 -23.45
CA PHE A 170 -6.90 -3.40 -23.23
C PHE A 170 -8.24 -3.16 -22.55
N ASP A 171 -8.33 -2.03 -21.83
CA ASP A 171 -9.55 -1.56 -21.15
C ASP A 171 -10.21 -2.63 -20.29
N TYR A 172 -9.43 -3.23 -19.38
CA TYR A 172 -9.92 -4.30 -18.51
C TYR A 172 -10.53 -5.45 -19.32
N HIS A 173 -9.84 -5.87 -20.38
CA HIS A 173 -10.29 -6.90 -21.31
C HIS A 173 -11.52 -6.57 -22.18
N ARG A 174 -11.97 -5.30 -22.23
CA ARG A 174 -13.01 -4.88 -23.18
C ARG A 174 -12.47 -4.69 -24.60
N GLY A 175 -11.18 -4.39 -24.74
CA GLY A 175 -10.49 -4.22 -26.00
C GLY A 175 -9.58 -5.39 -26.37
N ALA A 176 -9.74 -5.92 -27.58
CA ALA A 176 -8.85 -6.96 -28.11
C ALA A 176 -7.55 -6.35 -28.65
N ALA A 177 -6.42 -7.01 -28.37
CA ALA A 177 -5.12 -6.64 -28.93
C ALA A 177 -4.95 -7.19 -30.34
N ILE A 178 -4.38 -6.36 -31.22
CA ILE A 178 -3.90 -6.75 -32.55
C ILE A 178 -2.40 -6.52 -32.59
N TRP A 179 -1.66 -7.56 -32.97
CA TRP A 179 -0.21 -7.50 -33.13
C TRP A 179 0.19 -7.35 -34.59
N GLU A 180 1.19 -6.51 -34.83
CA GLU A 180 1.85 -6.35 -36.12
C GLU A 180 3.37 -6.36 -35.94
N TYR A 181 4.09 -6.97 -36.88
CA TYR A 181 5.55 -6.85 -36.93
C TYR A 181 5.94 -5.43 -37.33
N THR A 182 6.77 -4.78 -36.50
CA THR A 182 7.26 -3.42 -36.75
C THR A 182 8.78 -3.33 -36.90
N GLY A 183 9.48 -4.43 -36.57
CA GLY A 183 10.93 -4.58 -36.76
C GLY A 183 11.34 -4.91 -38.20
N LYS A 184 12.65 -5.01 -38.43
CA LYS A 184 13.22 -5.41 -39.72
C LYS A 184 13.25 -6.94 -39.87
N VAL A 185 13.31 -7.65 -38.75
CA VAL A 185 13.26 -9.11 -38.62
C VAL A 185 12.17 -9.49 -37.59
N TYR A 186 12.40 -10.49 -36.75
CA TYR A 186 11.47 -10.97 -35.72
C TYR A 186 11.71 -10.36 -34.33
N GLU A 187 12.44 -9.25 -34.26
CA GLU A 187 12.95 -8.59 -33.05
C GLU A 187 11.97 -7.56 -32.46
N GLU A 188 10.99 -7.11 -33.25
CA GLU A 188 10.04 -6.10 -32.80
C GLU A 188 8.62 -6.32 -33.34
N ALA A 189 7.64 -6.18 -32.46
CA ALA A 189 6.22 -6.16 -32.79
C ALA A 189 5.47 -5.13 -31.93
N THR A 190 4.38 -4.59 -32.44
CA THR A 190 3.54 -3.61 -31.74
C THR A 190 2.12 -4.14 -31.59
N ALA A 191 1.58 -4.04 -30.38
CA ALA A 191 0.18 -4.28 -30.08
C ALA A 191 -0.59 -2.97 -30.01
N THR A 192 -1.75 -2.96 -30.67
CA THR A 192 -2.73 -1.86 -30.59
C THR A 192 -4.10 -2.41 -30.19
N CYS A 193 -4.96 -1.54 -29.66
CA CYS A 193 -6.35 -1.90 -29.35
C CYS A 193 -7.22 -1.70 -30.59
N HIS A 194 -8.03 -2.71 -30.93
CA HIS A 194 -9.10 -2.55 -31.93
C HIS A 194 -10.29 -1.78 -31.31
N SER A 195 -10.12 -0.47 -31.10
CA SER A 195 -11.17 0.41 -30.56
C SER A 195 -11.86 1.21 -31.67
N SER A 196 -13.05 1.73 -31.38
CA SER A 196 -13.83 2.56 -32.31
C SER A 196 -13.21 3.94 -32.61
N ARG A 197 -12.18 4.36 -31.87
CA ARG A 197 -11.54 5.67 -32.01
C ARG A 197 -10.01 5.51 -31.96
N PRO A 198 -9.29 5.88 -33.02
CA PRO A 198 -7.84 5.90 -33.02
C PRO A 198 -7.29 6.77 -31.88
N GLY A 199 -6.36 6.23 -31.08
CA GLY A 199 -5.67 6.96 -30.01
C GLY A 199 -6.28 6.86 -28.60
N ASP A 200 -7.39 6.13 -28.42
CA ASP A 200 -8.02 5.96 -27.09
C ASP A 200 -7.14 5.13 -26.11
N HIS A 201 -6.20 4.34 -26.62
CA HIS A 201 -5.31 3.49 -25.83
C HIS A 201 -3.85 3.63 -26.31
N PRO A 202 -2.86 3.51 -25.40
CA PRO A 202 -1.45 3.52 -25.80
C PRO A 202 -1.13 2.30 -26.66
N SER A 203 -0.20 2.47 -27.60
CA SER A 203 0.40 1.34 -28.31
C SER A 203 1.46 0.68 -27.43
N LEU A 204 1.56 -0.65 -27.47
CA LEU A 204 2.56 -1.40 -26.72
C LEU A 204 3.57 -2.00 -27.69
N ARG A 205 4.82 -1.57 -27.63
CA ARG A 205 5.89 -2.07 -28.48
C ARG A 205 6.74 -3.08 -27.71
N LEU A 206 6.95 -4.24 -28.30
CA LEU A 206 7.82 -5.28 -27.76
C LEU A 206 9.09 -5.34 -28.59
N THR A 207 10.24 -5.11 -27.97
CA THR A 207 11.59 -5.19 -28.57
C THR A 207 12.43 -6.24 -27.85
N THR A 208 13.08 -7.14 -28.58
CA THR A 208 13.79 -8.30 -28.02
C THR A 208 14.86 -8.86 -28.97
N ASP A 209 15.84 -9.58 -28.44
CA ASP A 209 16.75 -10.44 -29.22
C ASP A 209 16.20 -11.86 -29.48
N LEU A 210 14.98 -12.14 -29.01
CA LEU A 210 14.24 -13.36 -29.32
C LEU A 210 13.53 -13.25 -30.67
N ARG A 211 13.10 -14.40 -31.21
CA ARG A 211 12.33 -14.46 -32.46
C ARG A 211 10.84 -14.51 -32.14
N LEU A 212 10.14 -13.40 -32.40
CA LEU A 212 8.70 -13.27 -32.15
C LEU A 212 7.85 -14.00 -33.19
N GLY A 213 6.90 -14.79 -32.70
CA GLY A 213 5.74 -15.29 -33.43
C GLY A 213 4.47 -14.58 -32.96
N LEU A 214 3.60 -14.19 -33.90
CA LEU A 214 2.32 -13.56 -33.59
C LEU A 214 1.18 -14.57 -33.79
N GLU A 215 0.43 -14.84 -32.74
CA GLU A 215 -0.68 -15.81 -32.70
C GLU A 215 -1.95 -15.13 -32.15
N GLY A 216 -2.76 -14.57 -33.04
CA GLY A 216 -3.98 -13.87 -32.64
C GLY A 216 -3.68 -12.63 -31.79
N ARG A 217 -4.10 -12.65 -30.52
CA ARG A 217 -3.88 -11.55 -29.55
C ARG A 217 -2.57 -11.67 -28.77
N GLU A 218 -1.73 -12.64 -29.11
CA GLU A 218 -0.53 -12.97 -28.35
C GLU A 218 0.76 -12.88 -29.19
N ALA A 219 1.81 -12.29 -28.62
CA ALA A 219 3.17 -12.41 -29.12
C ALA A 219 3.93 -13.46 -28.30
N ARG A 220 4.54 -14.44 -28.97
CA ARG A 220 5.26 -15.56 -28.36
C ARG A 220 6.70 -15.65 -28.83
N ALA A 221 7.57 -16.19 -27.98
CA ALA A 221 8.90 -16.62 -28.38
C ALA A 221 9.33 -17.85 -27.58
N ARG A 222 10.09 -18.73 -28.22
CA ARG A 222 10.75 -19.88 -27.58
C ARG A 222 12.18 -19.99 -28.07
N THR A 223 13.11 -20.22 -27.15
CA THR A 223 14.52 -20.45 -27.51
C THR A 223 15.19 -21.34 -26.48
N ARG A 224 16.19 -22.09 -26.92
CA ARG A 224 17.06 -22.87 -26.04
C ARG A 224 18.27 -22.03 -25.67
N LEU A 225 18.45 -21.79 -24.38
CA LEU A 225 19.63 -21.13 -23.84
C LEU A 225 20.60 -22.16 -23.28
N VAL A 226 21.90 -21.97 -23.51
CA VAL A 226 22.99 -22.71 -22.85
C VAL A 226 23.72 -21.80 -21.86
N GLU A 227 24.52 -22.40 -20.98
CA GLU A 227 25.31 -21.66 -20.00
C GLU A 227 26.08 -20.48 -20.62
N GLY A 228 25.88 -19.29 -20.06
CA GLY A 228 26.48 -18.05 -20.54
C GLY A 228 25.60 -17.23 -21.48
N ASP A 229 24.58 -17.84 -22.08
CA ASP A 229 23.64 -17.12 -22.95
C ASP A 229 22.81 -16.11 -22.16
N ASN A 230 22.49 -15.01 -22.84
CA ASN A 230 21.62 -13.96 -22.33
C ASN A 230 20.54 -13.62 -23.34
N ALA A 231 19.42 -13.08 -22.86
CA ALA A 231 18.34 -12.55 -23.68
C ALA A 231 17.68 -11.36 -22.98
N PHE A 232 17.00 -10.49 -23.72
CA PHE A 232 16.18 -9.42 -23.16
C PHE A 232 14.81 -9.31 -23.84
N VAL A 233 13.82 -8.82 -23.11
CA VAL A 233 12.51 -8.44 -23.64
C VAL A 233 12.11 -7.12 -23.01
N ALA A 234 11.85 -6.11 -23.83
CA ALA A 234 11.39 -4.79 -23.43
C ALA A 234 9.98 -4.54 -23.96
N LEU A 235 9.04 -4.19 -23.08
CA LEU A 235 7.70 -3.72 -23.43
C LEU A 235 7.61 -2.22 -23.15
N SER A 236 7.43 -1.39 -24.17
CA SER A 236 7.39 0.07 -24.08
C SER A 236 6.06 0.65 -24.55
N TRP A 237 5.70 1.83 -24.03
CA TRP A 237 4.44 2.53 -24.35
C TRP A 237 4.63 4.02 -24.63
N SER A 238 5.84 4.43 -24.98
CA SER A 238 6.20 5.80 -25.34
C SER A 238 7.14 5.85 -26.55
N GLU A 239 7.51 7.05 -26.95
CA GLU A 239 8.49 7.30 -28.01
C GLU A 239 9.95 7.29 -27.50
N LEU A 240 10.17 7.02 -26.22
CA LEU A 240 11.53 6.93 -25.66
C LEU A 240 12.27 5.70 -26.23
N PRO A 241 13.59 5.80 -26.48
CA PRO A 241 14.35 4.71 -27.10
C PRO A 241 14.29 3.41 -26.28
N SER A 242 13.84 2.33 -26.90
CA SER A 242 13.92 0.98 -26.35
C SER A 242 15.28 0.33 -26.66
N PRO A 243 15.81 -0.56 -25.79
CA PRO A 243 17.09 -1.20 -26.02
C PRO A 243 17.04 -2.09 -27.26
N GLN A 244 18.10 -2.05 -28.06
CA GLN A 244 18.26 -2.84 -29.29
C GLN A 244 19.19 -4.04 -29.09
N THR A 245 19.96 -4.05 -28.00
CA THR A 245 20.89 -5.12 -27.66
C THR A 245 20.80 -5.50 -26.18
N PHE A 246 21.27 -6.69 -25.84
CA PHE A 246 21.36 -7.12 -24.44
C PHE A 246 22.24 -6.18 -23.59
N ASP A 247 23.33 -5.64 -24.15
CA ASP A 247 24.23 -4.76 -23.41
C ASP A 247 23.54 -3.43 -23.05
N GLU A 248 22.74 -2.86 -23.96
CA GLU A 248 21.91 -1.69 -23.68
C GLU A 248 20.85 -2.00 -22.61
N ALA A 249 20.18 -3.16 -22.71
CA ALA A 249 19.23 -3.61 -21.69
C ALA A 249 19.91 -3.80 -20.31
N ALA A 250 21.12 -4.37 -20.28
CA ALA A 250 21.88 -4.55 -19.05
C ALA A 250 22.28 -3.20 -18.42
N GLU A 251 22.63 -2.21 -19.25
CA GLU A 251 22.93 -0.84 -18.79
C GLU A 251 21.67 -0.16 -18.22
N MET A 252 20.51 -0.25 -18.89
CA MET A 252 19.25 0.29 -18.36
C MET A 252 18.87 -0.34 -17.02
N MET A 253 19.07 -1.65 -16.87
CA MET A 253 18.88 -2.37 -15.60
C MET A 253 19.82 -1.86 -14.51
N TRP A 254 21.08 -1.56 -14.86
CA TRP A 254 22.06 -0.99 -13.94
C TRP A 254 21.70 0.44 -13.50
N GLN A 255 21.31 1.31 -14.44
CA GLN A 255 20.86 2.67 -14.16
C GLN A 255 19.63 2.68 -13.24
N THR A 256 18.68 1.78 -13.50
CA THR A 256 17.50 1.61 -12.63
C THR A 256 17.93 1.20 -11.22
N ALA A 257 18.87 0.25 -11.09
CA ALA A 257 19.37 -0.17 -9.79
C ALA A 257 20.09 0.96 -9.05
N LYS A 258 20.84 1.78 -9.79
CA LYS A 258 21.54 2.96 -9.27
C LYS A 258 20.54 4.00 -8.76
N SER A 259 19.53 4.36 -9.55
CA SER A 259 18.48 5.32 -9.17
C SER A 259 17.82 4.95 -7.83
N TRP A 260 17.37 3.69 -7.70
CA TRP A 260 16.78 3.21 -6.45
C TRP A 260 17.73 3.25 -5.25
N ARG A 261 19.00 2.89 -5.46
CA ARG A 261 20.01 2.89 -4.41
C ARG A 261 20.36 4.29 -3.94
N GLU A 262 20.54 5.21 -4.88
CA GLU A 262 20.77 6.63 -4.57
C GLU A 262 19.63 7.17 -3.71
N TRP A 263 18.38 6.89 -4.10
CA TRP A 263 17.21 7.30 -3.32
C TRP A 263 17.19 6.69 -1.92
N VAL A 264 17.28 5.36 -1.79
CA VAL A 264 17.13 4.69 -0.48
C VAL A 264 18.27 5.03 0.48
N THR A 265 19.45 5.39 -0.02
CA THR A 265 20.59 5.78 0.83
C THR A 265 20.44 7.14 1.52
N ILE A 266 19.50 7.98 1.05
CA ILE A 266 19.13 9.23 1.74
C ILE A 266 18.43 8.91 3.07
N GLY A 267 17.68 7.80 3.11
CA GLY A 267 16.92 7.39 4.28
C GLY A 267 17.80 6.99 5.47
N LYS A 268 17.34 7.37 6.66
CA LYS A 268 17.90 6.99 7.95
C LYS A 268 17.18 5.75 8.47
N PHE A 269 17.88 4.63 8.45
CA PHE A 269 17.36 3.36 8.96
C PHE A 269 18.16 2.95 10.20
N PRO A 270 17.51 2.66 11.35
CA PRO A 270 18.20 2.22 12.54
C PRO A 270 18.95 0.91 12.30
N ASP A 271 20.07 0.72 13.01
CA ASP A 271 20.83 -0.52 12.97
C ASP A 271 20.14 -1.57 13.85
N HIS A 272 19.09 -2.17 13.29
CA HIS A 272 18.21 -3.10 13.99
C HIS A 272 17.88 -4.30 13.07
N PRO A 273 17.63 -5.52 13.59
CA PRO A 273 17.20 -6.66 12.78
C PRO A 273 16.00 -6.39 11.88
N TRP A 274 15.12 -5.47 12.26
CA TRP A 274 13.94 -5.10 11.47
C TRP A 274 14.20 -4.04 10.38
N ARG A 275 15.45 -3.58 10.21
CA ARG A 275 15.86 -2.60 9.19
C ARG A 275 15.36 -2.95 7.80
N ALA A 276 15.40 -4.22 7.42
CA ALA A 276 14.99 -4.65 6.09
C ALA A 276 13.48 -4.46 5.82
N TYR A 277 12.63 -4.51 6.85
CA TYR A 277 11.20 -4.23 6.72
C TYR A 277 10.93 -2.73 6.53
N LEU A 278 11.68 -1.88 7.24
CA LEU A 278 11.64 -0.42 7.05
C LEU A 278 12.07 -0.03 5.63
N GLN A 279 13.19 -0.58 5.14
CA GLN A 279 13.69 -0.30 3.80
C GLN A 279 12.72 -0.77 2.71
N ARG A 280 12.14 -1.98 2.84
CA ARG A 280 11.14 -2.46 1.87
C ARG A 280 9.89 -1.60 1.88
N SER A 281 9.38 -1.24 3.06
CA SER A 281 8.18 -0.40 3.16
C SER A 281 8.42 0.98 2.58
N ALA A 282 9.57 1.60 2.86
CA ALA A 282 9.95 2.88 2.27
C ALA A 282 10.03 2.83 0.73
N LEU A 283 10.69 1.80 0.17
CA LEU A 283 10.75 1.59 -1.28
C LEU A 283 9.37 1.36 -1.90
N THR A 284 8.50 0.62 -1.21
CA THR A 284 7.13 0.36 -1.67
C THR A 284 6.33 1.65 -1.72
N LEU A 285 6.40 2.48 -0.67
CA LEU A 285 5.76 3.79 -0.62
C LEU A 285 6.27 4.73 -1.70
N LYS A 286 7.60 4.76 -1.92
CA LYS A 286 8.17 5.52 -3.03
C LYS A 286 7.62 5.05 -4.38
N GLY A 287 7.52 3.74 -4.59
CA GLY A 287 6.92 3.19 -5.80
C GLY A 287 5.41 3.45 -5.93
N LEU A 288 4.69 3.70 -4.84
CA LEU A 288 3.29 4.12 -4.83
C LEU A 288 3.12 5.65 -4.92
N THR A 289 4.21 6.43 -4.87
CA THR A 289 4.16 7.88 -5.09
C THR A 289 4.30 8.16 -6.59
N TYR A 290 3.25 8.73 -7.17
CA TYR A 290 3.24 9.19 -8.56
C TYR A 290 4.10 10.43 -8.71
N ALA A 291 5.32 10.27 -9.22
CA ALA A 291 6.34 11.31 -9.30
C ALA A 291 5.88 12.60 -10.01
N PRO A 292 5.05 12.55 -11.07
CA PRO A 292 4.65 13.77 -11.78
C PRO A 292 3.88 14.77 -10.92
N THR A 293 3.04 14.30 -10.00
CA THR A 293 2.19 15.19 -9.16
C THR A 293 2.54 15.15 -7.68
N GLY A 294 3.19 14.08 -7.21
CA GLY A 294 3.41 13.79 -5.80
C GLY A 294 2.26 13.02 -5.13
N ALA A 295 1.22 12.63 -5.88
CA ALA A 295 0.10 11.87 -5.36
C ALA A 295 0.55 10.47 -4.87
N LEU A 296 0.17 10.09 -3.66
CA LEU A 296 0.41 8.75 -3.12
C LEU A 296 -0.84 7.89 -3.36
N LEU A 297 -0.69 6.78 -4.06
CA LEU A 297 -1.75 5.81 -4.25
C LEU A 297 -2.03 5.06 -2.94
N ALA A 298 -3.29 4.76 -2.63
CA ALA A 298 -3.64 3.89 -1.50
C ALA A 298 -3.16 2.45 -1.73
N ALA A 299 -3.26 1.95 -2.97
CA ALA A 299 -2.64 0.71 -3.44
C ALA A 299 -2.46 0.74 -4.96
N SER A 300 -1.69 -0.20 -5.52
CA SER A 300 -1.53 -0.29 -6.98
C SER A 300 -2.67 -1.02 -7.69
N THR A 301 -3.55 -1.70 -6.96
CA THR A 301 -4.62 -2.55 -7.49
C THR A 301 -6.01 -1.98 -7.24
N THR A 302 -6.98 -2.58 -7.92
CA THR A 302 -8.41 -2.45 -7.63
C THR A 302 -9.01 -3.81 -7.34
N SER A 303 -10.13 -3.83 -6.62
CA SER A 303 -11.10 -4.93 -6.57
C SER A 303 -10.55 -6.28 -6.13
N LEU A 304 -9.48 -6.27 -5.34
CA LEU A 304 -9.08 -7.45 -4.58
C LEU A 304 -9.95 -7.54 -3.32
N PRO A 305 -10.41 -8.75 -2.96
CA PRO A 305 -11.44 -8.89 -1.95
C PRO A 305 -10.93 -8.84 -0.52
N GLU A 306 -11.58 -8.05 0.35
CA GLU A 306 -11.41 -8.08 1.81
C GLU A 306 -11.85 -9.43 2.41
N THR A 307 -12.69 -10.20 1.71
CA THR A 307 -13.08 -11.55 2.13
C THR A 307 -13.29 -12.45 0.91
N PRO A 308 -12.79 -13.70 0.89
CA PRO A 308 -12.93 -14.59 -0.27
C PRO A 308 -14.38 -14.67 -0.79
N GLY A 309 -14.58 -14.34 -2.07
CA GLY A 309 -15.91 -14.34 -2.70
C GLY A 309 -16.84 -13.18 -2.30
N GLY A 310 -16.39 -12.27 -1.43
CA GLY A 310 -17.18 -11.17 -0.88
C GLY A 310 -17.39 -9.99 -1.83
N GLU A 311 -18.20 -9.03 -1.36
CA GLU A 311 -18.59 -7.83 -2.11
C GLU A 311 -17.75 -6.58 -1.81
N ARG A 312 -16.83 -6.67 -0.84
CA ARG A 312 -15.93 -5.61 -0.40
C ARG A 312 -14.68 -5.55 -1.29
N ASN A 313 -14.88 -5.05 -2.51
CA ASN A 313 -13.88 -5.01 -3.58
C ASN A 313 -13.87 -3.60 -4.21
N TRP A 314 -12.91 -2.75 -3.85
CA TRP A 314 -12.87 -1.33 -4.22
C TRP A 314 -11.62 -0.96 -5.02
N ASP A 315 -11.68 0.15 -5.76
CA ASP A 315 -10.53 0.70 -6.48
C ASP A 315 -9.70 1.62 -5.59
N TYR A 316 -8.44 1.25 -5.36
CA TYR A 316 -7.53 1.91 -4.42
C TYR A 316 -6.40 2.67 -5.13
N ARG A 317 -6.49 2.84 -6.46
CA ARG A 317 -5.43 3.48 -7.28
C ARG A 317 -5.46 5.01 -7.23
N TYR A 318 -6.18 5.56 -6.26
CA TYR A 318 -6.40 6.99 -6.07
C TYR A 318 -5.66 7.50 -4.83
N ALA A 319 -5.59 8.83 -4.69
CA ALA A 319 -4.92 9.48 -3.58
C ALA A 319 -5.92 9.97 -2.54
N TRP A 320 -5.96 9.30 -1.39
CA TRP A 320 -6.72 9.74 -0.23
C TRP A 320 -5.98 10.86 0.50
N VAL A 321 -6.72 11.89 0.91
CA VAL A 321 -6.15 12.96 1.74
C VAL A 321 -5.75 12.41 3.11
N ARG A 322 -6.48 11.42 3.65
CA ARG A 322 -6.14 10.81 4.95
C ARG A 322 -4.79 10.12 4.96
N ASP A 323 -4.53 9.29 3.97
CA ASP A 323 -3.31 8.48 3.86
C ASP A 323 -2.06 9.36 3.91
N SER A 324 -2.19 10.64 3.53
CA SER A 324 -1.15 11.64 3.61
C SER A 324 -0.54 11.85 4.99
N THR A 325 -1.32 11.97 6.07
CA THR A 325 -0.75 12.30 7.39
C THR A 325 0.17 11.22 7.87
N PHE A 326 -0.23 9.97 7.64
CA PHE A 326 0.56 8.81 7.95
C PHE A 326 1.74 8.67 7.00
N ALA A 327 1.55 8.99 5.71
CA ALA A 327 2.60 9.02 4.69
C ALA A 327 3.76 9.92 5.10
N LEU A 328 3.38 11.12 5.48
CA LEU A 328 4.27 12.17 5.91
C LEU A 328 5.00 11.78 7.18
N TRP A 329 4.30 11.22 8.17
CA TRP A 329 4.97 10.85 9.42
C TRP A 329 5.96 9.69 9.23
N GLY A 330 5.60 8.66 8.46
CA GLY A 330 6.46 7.49 8.23
C GLY A 330 7.72 7.84 7.43
N LEU A 331 7.57 8.46 6.25
CA LEU A 331 8.71 8.82 5.40
C LEU A 331 9.58 9.91 6.05
N TYR A 332 8.98 10.90 6.71
CA TYR A 332 9.73 11.93 7.44
C TYR A 332 10.56 11.35 8.59
N THR A 333 10.00 10.39 9.33
CA THR A 333 10.71 9.69 10.41
C THR A 333 11.96 8.98 9.91
N LEU A 334 11.95 8.52 8.66
CA LEU A 334 13.10 7.94 7.97
C LEU A 334 13.96 8.98 7.24
N GLY A 335 13.69 10.28 7.36
CA GLY A 335 14.45 11.34 6.68
C GLY A 335 14.22 11.45 5.17
N LEU A 336 13.11 10.90 4.67
CA LEU A 336 12.71 10.94 3.26
C LEU A 336 11.67 12.06 3.07
N ASP A 337 12.12 13.31 3.06
CA ASP A 337 11.26 14.49 3.12
C ASP A 337 10.76 14.98 1.75
N ARG A 338 11.39 14.59 0.64
CA ARG A 338 10.99 15.04 -0.71
C ARG A 338 9.60 14.55 -1.10
N GLU A 339 9.35 13.24 -1.00
CA GLU A 339 8.05 12.64 -1.35
C GLU A 339 6.93 13.22 -0.48
N ALA A 340 7.24 13.46 0.80
CA ALA A 340 6.36 14.14 1.72
C ALA A 340 5.99 15.56 1.24
N ASN A 341 6.99 16.35 0.85
CA ASN A 341 6.77 17.71 0.32
C ASN A 341 5.98 17.71 -0.99
N ASP A 342 6.27 16.76 -1.89
CA ASP A 342 5.60 16.66 -3.18
C ASP A 342 4.11 16.31 -2.99
N PHE A 343 3.80 15.44 -2.04
CA PHE A 343 2.42 15.16 -1.65
C PHE A 343 1.70 16.39 -1.07
N PHE A 344 2.36 17.18 -0.22
CA PHE A 344 1.75 18.44 0.27
C PHE A 344 1.40 19.39 -0.87
N ASN A 345 2.31 19.53 -1.83
CA ASN A 345 2.06 20.35 -3.00
C ASN A 345 0.91 19.77 -3.84
N PHE A 346 0.75 18.45 -3.93
CA PHE A 346 -0.42 17.83 -4.54
C PHE A 346 -1.73 18.25 -3.85
N ILE A 347 -1.80 18.19 -2.51
CA ILE A 347 -2.98 18.66 -1.75
C ILE A 347 -3.24 20.14 -1.97
N TYR A 348 -2.19 20.96 -1.95
CA TYR A 348 -2.30 22.39 -2.23
C TYR A 348 -2.91 22.64 -3.61
N ASP A 349 -2.43 21.94 -4.64
CA ASP A 349 -2.92 22.06 -6.01
C ASP A 349 -4.39 21.62 -6.14
N VAL A 350 -4.80 20.48 -5.57
CA VAL A 350 -6.20 20.02 -5.68
C VAL A 350 -7.19 20.85 -4.85
N SER A 351 -6.68 21.62 -3.88
CA SER A 351 -7.45 22.55 -3.04
C SER A 351 -7.54 23.98 -3.62
N SER A 352 -6.78 24.27 -4.68
CA SER A 352 -6.67 25.60 -5.29
C SER A 352 -7.02 25.53 -6.78
N SER A 353 -7.86 26.44 -7.28
CA SER A 353 -8.17 26.49 -8.72
C SER A 353 -7.05 27.14 -9.53
N ASP A 354 -7.10 26.98 -10.86
CA ASP A 354 -6.22 27.67 -11.82
C ASP A 354 -6.24 29.21 -11.73
N HIS A 355 -7.24 29.78 -11.04
CA HIS A 355 -7.36 31.22 -10.77
C HIS A 355 -7.11 31.59 -9.30
N GLY A 356 -6.53 30.68 -8.51
CA GLY A 356 -6.30 30.85 -7.07
C GLY A 356 -7.58 30.90 -6.25
N LYS A 357 -8.73 30.50 -6.83
CA LYS A 357 -9.98 30.40 -6.07
C LYS A 357 -9.97 29.08 -5.29
N PRO A 358 -10.35 29.09 -4.02
CA PRO A 358 -10.34 27.89 -3.23
C PRO A 358 -11.45 26.91 -3.62
N HIS A 359 -11.12 25.62 -3.61
CA HIS A 359 -12.10 24.53 -3.69
C HIS A 359 -12.22 23.82 -2.34
N PRO A 360 -13.39 23.27 -2.00
CA PRO A 360 -13.53 22.35 -0.88
C PRO A 360 -12.60 21.14 -1.07
N LEU A 361 -12.01 20.66 0.02
CA LEU A 361 -11.29 19.38 0.02
C LEU A 361 -12.29 18.24 -0.19
N GLN A 362 -11.88 17.23 -0.96
CA GLN A 362 -12.55 15.94 -1.11
C GLN A 362 -11.74 14.88 -0.38
N VAL A 363 -12.41 13.79 -0.02
CA VAL A 363 -11.83 12.62 0.63
C VAL A 363 -10.63 12.08 -0.17
N MET A 364 -10.78 12.02 -1.49
CA MET A 364 -9.78 11.48 -2.40
C MET A 364 -9.82 12.16 -3.77
N TYR A 365 -8.77 11.95 -4.54
CA TYR A 365 -8.58 12.48 -5.89
C TYR A 365 -7.94 11.45 -6.81
N GLY A 366 -8.18 11.58 -8.12
CA GLY A 366 -7.33 10.96 -9.12
C GLY A 366 -5.89 11.44 -8.98
N ILE A 367 -4.92 10.64 -9.40
CA ILE A 367 -3.50 10.97 -9.21
C ILE A 367 -3.05 12.20 -10.01
N GLY A 368 -3.80 12.58 -11.05
CA GLY A 368 -3.65 13.83 -11.80
C GLY A 368 -4.36 15.02 -11.15
N GLY A 369 -5.04 14.83 -10.01
CA GLY A 369 -5.88 15.81 -9.33
C GLY A 369 -7.33 15.81 -9.79
N GLU A 370 -7.75 14.80 -10.56
CA GLU A 370 -9.13 14.64 -11.01
C GLU A 370 -10.06 14.52 -9.80
N ARG A 371 -11.19 15.24 -9.84
CA ARG A 371 -12.14 15.38 -8.72
C ARG A 371 -13.35 14.46 -8.82
N THR A 372 -13.51 13.78 -9.95
CA THR A 372 -14.65 12.90 -10.24
C THR A 372 -14.11 11.51 -10.46
N LEU A 373 -14.55 10.56 -9.63
CA LEU A 373 -14.11 9.18 -9.62
C LEU A 373 -15.32 8.25 -9.65
N GLU A 374 -16.20 8.46 -10.63
CA GLU A 374 -17.47 7.71 -10.75
C GLU A 374 -17.22 6.20 -10.65
N GLU A 375 -17.84 5.60 -9.64
CA GLU A 375 -17.79 4.15 -9.41
C GLU A 375 -18.63 3.43 -10.46
N SER A 376 -18.06 2.42 -11.09
CA SER A 376 -18.78 1.55 -12.02
C SER A 376 -18.32 0.09 -11.91
N GLU A 377 -19.22 -0.83 -12.24
CA GLU A 377 -18.97 -2.27 -12.15
C GLU A 377 -18.56 -2.86 -13.50
N LEU A 378 -17.56 -3.74 -13.48
CA LEU A 378 -17.08 -4.53 -14.61
C LEU A 378 -17.69 -5.93 -14.57
N SER A 379 -18.98 -6.05 -14.91
CA SER A 379 -19.74 -7.30 -14.81
C SER A 379 -19.25 -8.44 -15.73
N HIS A 380 -18.45 -8.11 -16.73
CA HIS A 380 -17.85 -9.06 -17.68
C HIS A 380 -16.65 -9.82 -17.11
N LEU A 381 -16.05 -9.36 -16.00
CA LEU A 381 -14.92 -10.01 -15.35
C LEU A 381 -15.38 -11.01 -14.28
N SER A 382 -14.65 -12.11 -14.11
CA SER A 382 -14.92 -13.11 -13.07
C SER A 382 -14.79 -12.54 -11.66
N GLY A 383 -13.83 -11.62 -11.46
CA GLY A 383 -13.34 -11.22 -10.16
C GLY A 383 -12.26 -12.17 -9.63
N TYR A 384 -11.39 -11.67 -8.75
CA TYR A 384 -10.33 -12.47 -8.13
C TYR A 384 -10.97 -13.61 -7.34
N ASP A 385 -10.66 -14.85 -7.73
CA ASP A 385 -11.23 -16.07 -7.15
C ASP A 385 -12.78 -16.07 -7.06
N GLY A 386 -13.43 -15.39 -8.01
CA GLY A 386 -14.89 -15.26 -8.07
C GLY A 386 -15.51 -14.15 -7.22
N ALA A 387 -14.70 -13.33 -6.53
CA ALA A 387 -15.19 -12.21 -5.73
C ALA A 387 -15.80 -11.11 -6.61
N ARG A 388 -17.04 -10.72 -6.30
CA ARG A 388 -17.82 -9.78 -7.10
C ARG A 388 -18.55 -8.77 -6.22
N PRO A 389 -18.78 -7.55 -6.72
CA PRO A 389 -18.46 -7.08 -8.07
C PRO A 389 -16.99 -6.65 -8.22
N VAL A 390 -16.55 -6.50 -9.47
CA VAL A 390 -15.28 -5.82 -9.81
C VAL A 390 -15.61 -4.36 -10.09
N ARG A 391 -14.96 -3.44 -9.41
CA ARG A 391 -15.23 -1.99 -9.47
C ARG A 391 -14.04 -1.20 -10.01
N ILE A 392 -14.36 -0.13 -10.72
CA ILE A 392 -13.41 0.93 -11.08
C ILE A 392 -14.02 2.26 -10.65
N GLY A 393 -13.19 3.26 -10.34
CA GLY A 393 -13.67 4.42 -9.61
C GLY A 393 -13.96 4.08 -8.16
N ASN A 394 -14.35 5.08 -7.37
CA ASN A 394 -14.58 4.86 -5.95
C ASN A 394 -15.66 5.81 -5.43
N GLY A 395 -16.77 5.25 -4.95
CA GLY A 395 -17.94 6.00 -4.51
C GLY A 395 -17.75 6.85 -3.26
N ALA A 396 -16.61 6.77 -2.56
CA ALA A 396 -16.34 7.65 -1.43
C ALA A 396 -15.87 9.06 -1.84
N PHE A 397 -15.62 9.32 -3.13
CA PHE A 397 -15.08 10.61 -3.60
C PHE A 397 -15.97 11.84 -3.34
N ASP A 398 -17.28 11.65 -3.17
CA ASP A 398 -18.27 12.69 -2.89
C ASP A 398 -18.83 12.62 -1.46
N GLN A 399 -18.33 11.71 -0.63
CA GLN A 399 -18.71 11.61 0.77
C GLN A 399 -18.24 12.82 1.57
N LYS A 400 -18.99 13.13 2.63
CA LYS A 400 -18.60 14.13 3.64
C LYS A 400 -17.98 13.40 4.83
N GLN A 401 -16.67 13.58 5.00
CA GLN A 401 -15.92 13.05 6.13
C GLN A 401 -15.26 14.21 6.87
N HIS A 402 -15.38 14.24 8.18
CA HIS A 402 -14.90 15.37 9.01
C HIS A 402 -13.46 15.19 9.49
N ASP A 403 -12.88 14.00 9.32
CA ASP A 403 -11.49 13.70 9.65
C ASP A 403 -10.46 14.40 8.75
N ILE A 404 -10.87 14.77 7.53
CA ILE A 404 -10.00 15.38 6.51
C ILE A 404 -9.32 16.67 6.97
N TRP A 405 -9.99 17.51 7.75
CA TRP A 405 -9.45 18.79 8.21
C TRP A 405 -8.34 18.59 9.25
N GLY A 406 -8.58 17.68 10.20
CA GLY A 406 -7.60 17.32 11.22
C GLY A 406 -6.37 16.69 10.60
N THR A 407 -6.59 15.78 9.65
CA THR A 407 -5.55 15.11 8.86
C THR A 407 -4.63 16.14 8.23
N MET A 408 -5.19 17.07 7.46
CA MET A 408 -4.38 18.09 6.78
C MET A 408 -3.60 18.97 7.75
N LEU A 409 -4.20 19.42 8.85
CA LEU A 409 -3.53 20.31 9.79
C LEU A 409 -2.49 19.60 10.64
N ASP A 410 -2.69 18.34 11.00
CA ASP A 410 -1.69 17.54 11.71
C ASP A 410 -0.47 17.29 10.82
N SER A 411 -0.69 16.90 9.55
CA SER A 411 0.34 16.81 8.53
C SER A 411 1.19 18.07 8.47
N VAL A 412 0.54 19.22 8.24
CA VAL A 412 1.23 20.51 8.08
C VAL A 412 1.96 20.90 9.36
N TYR A 413 1.36 20.69 10.53
CA TYR A 413 1.97 20.99 11.82
C TYR A 413 3.25 20.16 12.04
N LEU A 414 3.23 18.86 11.76
CA LEU A 414 4.40 17.98 11.88
C LEU A 414 5.53 18.44 10.94
N HIS A 415 5.19 18.84 9.72
CA HIS A 415 6.14 19.39 8.76
C HIS A 415 6.76 20.71 9.24
N ILE A 416 5.93 21.67 9.65
CA ILE A 416 6.34 23.02 10.02
C ILE A 416 7.10 23.05 11.35
N ARG A 417 6.78 22.19 12.31
CA ARG A 417 7.49 22.11 13.60
C ARG A 417 9.01 21.95 13.43
N THR A 418 9.45 21.41 12.29
CA THR A 418 10.86 21.16 12.02
C THR A 418 11.55 22.34 11.32
N ARG A 419 10.77 23.27 10.75
CA ARG A 419 11.23 24.47 10.03
C ARG A 419 10.89 25.78 10.76
N GLU A 420 10.10 25.73 11.83
CA GLU A 420 9.66 26.85 12.68
C GLU A 420 8.99 28.02 11.93
N ARG A 421 8.46 27.79 10.71
CA ARG A 421 7.81 28.84 9.92
C ARG A 421 6.71 28.30 9.02
N VAL A 422 5.54 28.95 9.06
CA VAL A 422 4.43 28.69 8.13
C VAL A 422 4.66 29.49 6.83
N PRO A 423 4.63 28.87 5.65
CA PRO A 423 4.64 29.61 4.39
C PRO A 423 3.40 30.52 4.28
N GLU A 424 3.59 31.79 3.95
CA GLU A 424 2.50 32.78 3.88
C GLU A 424 1.40 32.37 2.89
N ALA A 425 1.77 31.75 1.77
CA ALA A 425 0.83 31.24 0.77
C ALA A 425 -0.07 30.11 1.29
N LEU A 426 0.39 29.36 2.31
CA LEU A 426 -0.35 28.23 2.87
C LEU A 426 -1.36 28.67 3.93
N TRP A 427 -1.09 29.78 4.63
CA TRP A 427 -1.90 30.24 5.76
C TRP A 427 -3.41 30.38 5.46
N PRO A 428 -3.85 30.99 4.33
CA PRO A 428 -5.28 31.08 4.01
C PRO A 428 -5.97 29.72 3.85
N LEU A 429 -5.24 28.71 3.36
CA LEU A 429 -5.75 27.35 3.20
C LEU A 429 -5.94 26.67 4.56
N LEU A 430 -4.94 26.79 5.44
CA LEU A 430 -4.99 26.22 6.80
C LEU A 430 -6.12 26.83 7.61
N LYS A 431 -6.21 28.17 7.60
CA LYS A 431 -7.29 28.91 8.26
C LYS A 431 -8.66 28.43 7.82
N ARG A 432 -8.87 28.24 6.51
CA ARG A 432 -10.15 27.71 5.98
C ARG A 432 -10.46 26.32 6.51
N GLN A 433 -9.47 25.43 6.62
CA GLN A 433 -9.73 24.08 7.15
C GLN A 433 -10.14 24.12 8.63
N VAL A 434 -9.53 25.00 9.43
CA VAL A 434 -9.97 25.22 10.82
C VAL A 434 -11.40 25.73 10.85
N GLU A 435 -11.74 26.70 10.00
CA GLU A 435 -13.08 27.28 9.92
C GLU A 435 -14.15 26.27 9.47
N GLU A 436 -13.84 25.38 8.51
CA GLU A 436 -14.74 24.29 8.12
C GLU A 436 -14.93 23.29 9.27
N ALA A 437 -13.87 22.94 10.02
CA ALA A 437 -14.01 22.11 11.22
C ALA A 437 -14.91 22.76 12.27
N ILE A 438 -14.75 24.07 12.56
CA ILE A 438 -15.62 24.82 13.49
C ILE A 438 -17.09 24.75 13.07
N LYS A 439 -17.35 24.90 11.77
CA LYS A 439 -18.69 24.94 11.20
C LYS A 439 -19.39 23.58 11.23
N HIS A 440 -18.64 22.50 11.10
CA HIS A 440 -19.20 21.16 10.85
C HIS A 440 -19.01 20.15 11.98
N TRP A 441 -18.15 20.40 12.98
CA TRP A 441 -17.85 19.39 14.01
C TRP A 441 -19.06 18.89 14.81
N ARG A 442 -20.16 19.65 14.90
CA ARG A 442 -21.41 19.22 15.56
C ARG A 442 -22.32 18.35 14.68
N GLN A 443 -21.97 18.11 13.42
CA GLN A 443 -22.75 17.32 12.48
C GLN A 443 -22.26 15.87 12.44
N PRO A 444 -23.13 14.90 12.15
CA PRO A 444 -22.71 13.53 11.87
C PRO A 444 -22.01 13.42 10.51
N ASP A 445 -21.17 12.40 10.33
CA ASP A 445 -20.42 12.12 9.10
C ASP A 445 -20.30 10.60 8.83
N ARG A 446 -19.48 10.20 7.85
CA ARG A 446 -19.25 8.79 7.48
C ARG A 446 -18.00 8.16 8.11
N GLY A 447 -17.31 8.89 8.99
CA GLY A 447 -16.15 8.36 9.70
C GLY A 447 -14.96 8.04 8.80
N ILE A 448 -13.89 7.58 9.43
CA ILE A 448 -12.64 7.17 8.76
C ILE A 448 -12.82 5.93 7.86
N TRP A 449 -13.76 5.06 8.21
CA TRP A 449 -14.03 3.82 7.48
C TRP A 449 -15.04 3.98 6.33
N GLU A 450 -15.43 5.22 6.02
CA GLU A 450 -16.25 5.54 4.84
C GLU A 450 -17.58 4.78 4.78
N VAL A 451 -18.17 4.53 5.95
CA VAL A 451 -19.31 3.60 6.08
C VAL A 451 -20.47 4.00 5.16
N ARG A 452 -21.11 3.01 4.55
CA ARG A 452 -22.24 3.24 3.63
C ARG A 452 -23.57 3.39 4.38
N GLY A 453 -23.65 3.02 5.66
CA GLY A 453 -24.79 3.26 6.57
C GLY A 453 -25.02 4.73 6.96
N GLU A 454 -26.08 5.04 7.72
CA GLU A 454 -26.46 6.44 8.01
C GLU A 454 -25.36 7.24 8.75
N PRO A 455 -25.15 8.55 8.46
CA PRO A 455 -24.14 9.35 9.15
C PRO A 455 -24.31 9.32 10.68
N GLN A 456 -23.20 9.18 11.41
CA GLN A 456 -23.17 9.13 12.88
C GLN A 456 -22.22 10.16 13.48
N HIS A 457 -22.30 10.37 14.80
CA HIS A 457 -21.29 11.11 15.56
C HIS A 457 -20.13 10.18 15.93
N PHE A 458 -19.26 9.89 14.97
CA PHE A 458 -18.07 9.06 15.19
C PHE A 458 -17.05 9.78 16.07
N THR A 459 -16.63 9.14 17.17
CA THR A 459 -15.69 9.74 18.13
C THR A 459 -14.36 10.07 17.47
N SER A 460 -13.86 9.21 16.58
CA SER A 460 -12.62 9.47 15.82
C SER A 460 -12.72 10.71 14.93
N SER A 461 -13.83 10.92 14.23
CA SER A 461 -14.08 12.15 13.46
C SER A 461 -14.10 13.40 14.35
N LYS A 462 -14.67 13.32 15.55
CA LYS A 462 -14.66 14.43 16.51
C LYS A 462 -13.24 14.71 17.03
N ILE A 463 -12.47 13.67 17.34
CA ILE A 463 -11.05 13.80 17.69
C ILE A 463 -10.30 14.50 16.56
N MET A 464 -10.56 14.16 15.30
CA MET A 464 -9.90 14.81 14.16
C MET A 464 -10.36 16.27 13.97
N CYS A 465 -11.60 16.61 14.26
CA CYS A 465 -12.02 18.01 14.37
C CYS A 465 -11.25 18.73 15.49
N TRP A 466 -11.11 18.10 16.66
CA TRP A 466 -10.28 18.63 17.74
C TRP A 466 -8.82 18.84 17.30
N VAL A 467 -8.23 17.88 16.58
CA VAL A 467 -6.88 17.99 16.01
C VAL A 467 -6.80 19.20 15.09
N ALA A 468 -7.80 19.41 14.23
CA ALA A 468 -7.83 20.58 13.34
C ALA A 468 -7.71 21.89 14.12
N LEU A 469 -8.50 22.03 15.19
CA LEU A 469 -8.49 23.24 16.03
C LEU A 469 -7.19 23.37 16.84
N ASP A 470 -6.70 22.28 17.47
CA ASP A 470 -5.48 22.30 18.29
C ASP A 470 -4.23 22.60 17.45
N ARG A 471 -4.07 21.93 16.31
CA ARG A 471 -2.95 22.18 15.39
C ARG A 471 -3.07 23.54 14.73
N GLY A 472 -4.29 23.94 14.36
CA GLY A 472 -4.58 25.29 13.88
C GLY A 472 -4.15 26.36 14.88
N ALA A 473 -4.48 26.22 16.16
CA ALA A 473 -4.11 27.17 17.20
C ALA A 473 -2.59 27.29 17.38
N LYS A 474 -1.87 26.16 17.36
CA LYS A 474 -0.40 26.13 17.43
C LYS A 474 0.24 26.80 16.22
N LEU A 475 -0.29 26.56 15.02
CA LEU A 475 0.17 27.20 13.78
C LEU A 475 -0.14 28.71 13.78
N ALA A 476 -1.29 29.13 14.33
CA ALA A 476 -1.65 30.53 14.50
C ALA A 476 -0.67 31.28 15.42
N GLU A 477 -0.27 30.66 16.53
CA GLU A 477 0.72 31.22 17.45
C GLU A 477 2.08 31.42 16.74
N MET A 478 2.53 30.43 15.96
CA MET A 478 3.76 30.51 15.15
C MET A 478 3.69 31.64 14.09
N GLN A 479 2.51 31.90 13.54
CA GLN A 479 2.27 32.96 12.56
C GLN A 479 2.10 34.36 13.20
N GLY A 480 1.98 34.44 14.53
CA GLY A 480 1.72 35.69 15.26
C GLY A 480 0.23 36.08 15.33
N GLU A 481 -0.67 35.19 14.92
CA GLU A 481 -2.12 35.38 14.85
C GLU A 481 -2.80 35.04 16.19
N LYS A 482 -2.42 35.76 17.26
CA LYS A 482 -2.77 35.44 18.66
C LYS A 482 -4.27 35.35 18.94
N SER A 483 -5.09 36.16 18.26
CA SER A 483 -6.55 36.12 18.41
C SER A 483 -7.13 34.80 17.89
N PHE A 484 -6.67 34.33 16.73
CA PHE A 484 -7.04 33.03 16.19
C PHE A 484 -6.54 31.90 17.08
N ALA A 485 -5.29 31.97 17.56
CA ALA A 485 -4.74 30.98 18.49
C ALA A 485 -5.62 30.80 19.74
N GLN A 486 -6.00 31.90 20.39
CA GLN A 486 -6.88 31.86 21.57
C GLN A 486 -8.28 31.34 21.25
N GLN A 487 -8.90 31.84 20.17
CA GLN A 487 -10.24 31.41 19.77
C GLN A 487 -10.29 29.92 19.43
N TRP A 488 -9.35 29.44 18.64
CA TRP A 488 -9.31 28.04 18.19
C TRP A 488 -8.95 27.10 19.33
N SER A 489 -8.08 27.50 20.26
CA SER A 489 -7.81 26.74 21.48
C SER A 489 -9.06 26.57 22.34
N ALA A 490 -9.85 27.64 22.54
CA ALA A 490 -11.08 27.55 23.33
C ALA A 490 -12.12 26.62 22.69
N ILE A 491 -12.22 26.61 21.35
CA ILE A 491 -13.12 25.69 20.64
C ILE A 491 -12.57 24.25 20.68
N ALA A 492 -11.24 24.06 20.62
CA ALA A 492 -10.65 22.74 20.85
C ALA A 492 -11.03 22.21 22.25
N ASP A 493 -10.95 23.04 23.29
CA ASP A 493 -11.36 22.63 24.63
C ASP A 493 -12.85 22.26 24.69
N GLU A 494 -13.73 23.02 24.01
CA GLU A 494 -15.16 22.69 23.88
C GLU A 494 -15.37 21.31 23.21
N ILE A 495 -14.71 21.05 22.08
CA ILE A 495 -14.83 19.77 21.37
C ILE A 495 -14.30 18.62 22.25
N LYS A 496 -13.21 18.85 22.97
CA LYS A 496 -12.64 17.86 23.90
C LYS A 496 -13.63 17.54 25.02
N GLU A 497 -14.24 18.53 25.63
CA GLU A 497 -15.25 18.33 26.68
C GLU A 497 -16.46 17.54 26.14
N ASP A 498 -16.94 17.86 24.94
CA ASP A 498 -18.03 17.15 24.27
C ASP A 498 -17.68 15.67 24.01
N ILE A 499 -16.49 15.38 23.48
CA ILE A 499 -16.00 14.01 23.28
C ILE A 499 -15.94 13.24 24.59
N LEU A 500 -15.43 13.86 25.66
CA LEU A 500 -15.30 13.19 26.96
C LEU A 500 -16.65 12.96 27.64
N ALA A 501 -17.65 13.79 27.35
CA ALA A 501 -19.00 13.64 27.87
C ALA A 501 -19.83 12.60 27.10
N HIS A 502 -19.63 12.46 25.79
CA HIS A 502 -20.52 11.69 24.92
C HIS A 502 -19.87 10.50 24.21
N GLY A 503 -18.55 10.51 24.03
CA GLY A 503 -17.78 9.50 23.32
C GLY A 503 -17.10 8.47 24.23
N VAL A 504 -17.34 8.50 25.54
CA VAL A 504 -16.74 7.59 26.53
C VAL A 504 -17.85 6.77 27.22
N ASP A 505 -17.66 5.45 27.33
CA ASP A 505 -18.60 4.58 28.04
C ASP A 505 -18.42 4.60 29.57
N SER A 506 -19.24 3.83 30.28
CA SER A 506 -19.18 3.73 31.74
C SER A 506 -17.90 3.08 32.28
N ARG A 507 -17.10 2.41 31.43
CA ARG A 507 -15.79 1.83 31.79
C ARG A 507 -14.66 2.86 31.66
N GLY A 508 -14.94 4.04 31.10
CA GLY A 508 -13.91 5.02 30.75
C GLY A 508 -13.23 4.73 29.41
N VAL A 509 -13.84 3.93 28.54
CA VAL A 509 -13.32 3.57 27.23
C VAL A 509 -13.91 4.49 26.16
N LEU A 510 -13.07 5.01 25.26
CA LEU A 510 -13.56 5.71 24.07
C LEU A 510 -14.32 4.72 23.17
N THR A 511 -15.46 5.16 22.67
CA THR A 511 -16.40 4.34 21.89
C THR A 511 -16.50 4.83 20.46
N GLN A 512 -16.86 3.94 19.53
CA GLN A 512 -16.95 4.21 18.10
C GLN A 512 -17.76 5.48 17.78
N ARG A 513 -18.94 5.59 18.40
CA ARG A 513 -19.90 6.68 18.18
C ARG A 513 -20.58 7.07 19.48
N TYR A 514 -21.04 8.31 19.53
CA TYR A 514 -21.67 8.84 20.73
C TYR A 514 -22.88 8.02 21.17
N GLY A 515 -22.96 7.74 22.47
CA GLY A 515 -24.08 7.04 23.09
C GLY A 515 -24.15 5.53 22.81
N HIS A 516 -23.10 4.92 22.24
CA HIS A 516 -23.00 3.48 22.02
C HIS A 516 -21.75 2.90 22.72
N ASN A 517 -21.69 1.58 22.94
CA ASN A 517 -20.57 0.92 23.63
C ASN A 517 -19.64 0.15 22.68
N SER A 518 -19.80 0.28 21.36
CA SER A 518 -18.95 -0.41 20.39
C SER A 518 -17.54 0.16 20.40
N LEU A 519 -16.55 -0.71 20.26
CA LEU A 519 -15.15 -0.34 20.07
C LEU A 519 -14.87 -0.03 18.61
N ASP A 520 -13.84 0.79 18.36
CA ASP A 520 -13.34 1.09 17.03
C ASP A 520 -11.82 1.26 17.07
N ALA A 521 -11.12 0.56 16.18
CA ALA A 521 -9.67 0.57 16.14
C ALA A 521 -9.07 1.95 15.80
N SER A 522 -9.83 2.85 15.15
CA SER A 522 -9.37 4.22 14.89
C SER A 522 -9.10 5.03 16.16
N LEU A 523 -9.64 4.60 17.31
CA LEU A 523 -9.38 5.25 18.60
C LEU A 523 -8.00 4.91 19.17
N LEU A 524 -7.27 3.94 18.60
CA LEU A 524 -5.84 3.73 18.85
C LEU A 524 -5.00 4.93 18.40
N LEU A 525 -5.53 5.80 17.54
CA LEU A 525 -4.89 7.05 17.13
C LEU A 525 -4.94 8.13 18.22
N ALA A 526 -5.87 8.06 19.18
CA ALA A 526 -6.01 9.07 20.23
C ALA A 526 -4.72 9.35 21.03
N PRO A 527 -3.96 8.34 21.51
CA PRO A 527 -2.65 8.57 22.14
C PRO A 527 -1.61 9.13 21.16
N LEU A 528 -1.61 8.70 19.90
CA LEU A 528 -0.65 9.12 18.87
C LEU A 528 -0.87 10.59 18.48
N LEU A 529 -2.13 11.03 18.43
CA LEU A 529 -2.54 12.40 18.15
C LEU A 529 -2.45 13.32 19.37
N ARG A 530 -2.08 12.79 20.55
CA ARG A 530 -1.99 13.53 21.81
C ARG A 530 -3.31 14.19 22.23
N PHE A 531 -4.44 13.53 21.96
CA PHE A 531 -5.77 13.98 22.40
C PHE A 531 -5.85 14.09 23.93
N LEU A 532 -5.30 13.08 24.60
CA LEU A 532 -5.07 13.03 26.05
C LEU A 532 -3.63 12.58 26.32
N PRO A 533 -3.09 12.85 27.53
CA PRO A 533 -1.84 12.27 27.97
C PRO A 533 -1.84 10.73 27.88
N ALA A 534 -0.68 10.13 27.61
CA ALA A 534 -0.59 8.69 27.43
C ALA A 534 -0.86 7.89 28.73
N ASP A 535 -0.67 8.53 29.89
CA ASP A 535 -0.99 7.99 31.22
C ASP A 535 -2.43 8.29 31.66
N ASP A 536 -3.25 8.97 30.84
CA ASP A 536 -4.66 9.18 31.14
C ASP A 536 -5.37 7.81 31.26
N PRO A 537 -6.11 7.55 32.35
CA PRO A 537 -6.78 6.27 32.55
C PRO A 537 -7.70 5.87 31.40
N ARG A 538 -8.31 6.83 30.70
CA ARG A 538 -9.21 6.56 29.56
C ARG A 538 -8.45 6.11 28.32
N ILE A 539 -7.28 6.69 28.06
CA ILE A 539 -6.40 6.25 26.96
C ILE A 539 -5.94 4.83 27.22
N ARG A 540 -5.40 4.56 28.41
CA ARG A 540 -4.95 3.22 28.79
C ARG A 540 -6.10 2.21 28.72
N ALA A 541 -7.27 2.55 29.26
CA ALA A 541 -8.45 1.68 29.19
C ALA A 541 -8.88 1.42 27.74
N THR A 542 -8.88 2.43 26.87
CA THR A 542 -9.25 2.27 25.45
C THR A 542 -8.29 1.35 24.71
N VAL A 543 -6.98 1.55 24.85
CA VAL A 543 -5.97 0.72 24.17
C VAL A 543 -6.07 -0.73 24.63
N LEU A 544 -6.22 -0.97 25.94
CA LEU A 544 -6.35 -2.31 26.49
C LEU A 544 -7.68 -2.97 26.08
N ALA A 545 -8.79 -2.25 26.10
CA ALA A 545 -10.08 -2.76 25.65
C ALA A 545 -10.03 -3.18 24.16
N ILE A 546 -9.41 -2.38 23.29
CA ILE A 546 -9.24 -2.75 21.88
C ILE A 546 -8.34 -3.99 21.74
N ALA A 547 -7.22 -4.03 22.47
CA ALA A 547 -6.29 -5.17 22.43
C ALA A 547 -6.94 -6.48 22.88
N ASP A 548 -7.80 -6.42 23.89
CA ASP A 548 -8.34 -7.59 24.56
C ASP A 548 -9.74 -7.99 24.03
N GLU A 549 -10.50 -7.04 23.47
CA GLU A 549 -11.91 -7.25 23.07
C GLU A 549 -12.20 -7.01 21.58
N LEU A 550 -11.32 -6.34 20.81
CA LEU A 550 -11.50 -6.05 19.37
C LEU A 550 -10.44 -6.77 18.51
N THR A 551 -10.07 -7.98 18.91
CA THR A 551 -9.13 -8.82 18.16
C THR A 551 -9.71 -10.18 17.81
N GLU A 552 -9.21 -10.75 16.72
CA GLU A 552 -9.41 -12.14 16.31
C GLU A 552 -8.05 -12.80 16.12
N GLU A 553 -7.84 -13.92 16.82
CA GLU A 553 -6.52 -14.55 16.94
C GLU A 553 -5.41 -13.53 17.29
N GLY A 554 -5.70 -12.41 17.96
CA GLY A 554 -4.72 -11.37 18.30
C GLY A 554 -4.38 -10.36 17.18
N LEU A 555 -5.08 -10.40 16.03
CA LEU A 555 -5.09 -9.33 15.02
C LEU A 555 -6.33 -8.45 15.20
N VAL A 556 -6.20 -7.15 14.96
CA VAL A 556 -7.23 -6.15 15.28
C VAL A 556 -8.23 -5.98 14.14
N LEU A 557 -9.53 -6.00 14.45
CA LEU A 557 -10.62 -5.65 13.54
C LEU A 557 -10.81 -4.12 13.48
N ARG A 558 -11.34 -3.56 12.39
CA ARG A 558 -11.77 -2.15 12.37
C ARG A 558 -12.82 -1.88 13.45
N TYR A 559 -13.85 -2.72 13.46
CA TYR A 559 -15.01 -2.74 14.35
C TYR A 559 -15.69 -4.12 14.24
N ARG A 560 -16.72 -4.38 15.05
CA ARG A 560 -17.53 -5.61 14.94
C ARG A 560 -18.76 -5.36 14.08
N VAL A 561 -18.84 -6.04 12.93
CA VAL A 561 -19.93 -5.90 11.94
C VAL A 561 -21.33 -6.15 12.53
N GLU A 562 -21.44 -6.96 13.59
CA GLU A 562 -22.73 -7.22 14.26
C GLU A 562 -23.26 -6.01 15.03
N THR A 563 -22.39 -5.05 15.35
CA THR A 563 -22.73 -3.88 16.17
C THR A 563 -22.56 -2.55 15.43
N THR A 564 -22.14 -2.59 14.17
CA THR A 564 -21.86 -1.42 13.33
C THR A 564 -22.65 -1.53 12.03
N ASP A 565 -23.43 -0.49 11.73
CA ASP A 565 -24.10 -0.36 10.43
C ASP A 565 -23.09 0.21 9.40
N ASP A 566 -22.31 -0.68 8.79
CA ASP A 566 -21.36 -0.33 7.72
C ASP A 566 -22.02 -0.25 6.33
N GLY A 567 -23.29 -0.67 6.22
CA GLY A 567 -24.07 -0.73 4.99
C GLY A 567 -23.72 -1.89 4.07
N LEU A 568 -23.03 -2.93 4.56
CA LEU A 568 -22.54 -4.08 3.80
C LEU A 568 -22.93 -5.40 4.48
N SER A 569 -22.82 -6.51 3.74
CA SER A 569 -23.12 -7.85 4.26
C SER A 569 -21.87 -8.72 4.41
N GLY A 570 -21.93 -9.72 5.29
CA GLY A 570 -20.86 -10.70 5.50
C GLY A 570 -19.76 -10.24 6.47
N GLU A 571 -18.75 -11.10 6.61
CA GLU A 571 -17.59 -10.91 7.47
C GLU A 571 -16.57 -9.95 6.83
N GLU A 572 -15.61 -9.50 7.63
CA GLU A 572 -14.47 -8.67 7.23
C GLU A 572 -13.19 -9.36 7.75
N GLY A 573 -12.08 -9.27 7.02
CA GLY A 573 -10.79 -9.71 7.54
C GLY A 573 -10.27 -8.76 8.62
N THR A 574 -9.07 -9.05 9.14
CA THR A 574 -8.42 -8.13 10.08
C THR A 574 -7.62 -7.09 9.31
N PHE A 575 -8.06 -5.84 9.36
CA PHE A 575 -7.37 -4.74 8.68
C PHE A 575 -5.98 -4.54 9.30
N THR A 576 -4.94 -4.86 8.54
CA THR A 576 -3.56 -4.98 9.01
C THR A 576 -3.06 -3.72 9.72
N ILE A 577 -3.49 -2.55 9.21
CA ILE A 577 -3.14 -1.26 9.78
C ILE A 577 -3.52 -1.12 11.26
N CYS A 578 -4.69 -1.62 11.65
CA CYS A 578 -5.21 -1.51 13.01
C CYS A 578 -4.30 -2.22 14.01
N SER A 579 -3.72 -3.36 13.60
CA SER A 579 -2.77 -4.11 14.41
C SER A 579 -1.45 -3.34 14.57
N PHE A 580 -0.96 -2.68 13.52
CA PHE A 580 0.22 -1.81 13.63
C PHE A 580 -0.05 -0.55 14.47
N TRP A 581 -1.25 0.04 14.40
CA TRP A 581 -1.64 1.11 15.32
C TRP A 581 -1.67 0.64 16.76
N LEU A 582 -2.12 -0.59 17.03
CA LEU A 582 -2.11 -1.16 18.37
C LEU A 582 -0.69 -1.31 18.89
N VAL A 583 0.27 -1.74 18.07
CA VAL A 583 1.70 -1.75 18.45
C VAL A 583 2.15 -0.35 18.90
N SER A 584 1.92 0.67 18.08
CA SER A 584 2.30 2.05 18.43
C SER A 584 1.62 2.53 19.71
N ALA A 585 0.32 2.27 19.87
CA ALA A 585 -0.45 2.68 21.05
C ALA A 585 -0.01 1.96 22.33
N LEU A 586 0.32 0.67 22.25
CA LEU A 586 0.88 -0.10 23.36
C LEU A 586 2.22 0.48 23.83
N VAL A 587 3.11 0.84 22.90
CA VAL A 587 4.36 1.54 23.26
C VAL A 587 4.07 2.83 24.01
N GLU A 588 3.12 3.65 23.52
CA GLU A 588 2.78 4.93 24.15
C GLU A 588 2.27 4.79 25.58
N ILE A 589 1.48 3.75 25.88
CA ILE A 589 0.96 3.50 27.24
C ILE A 589 1.93 2.69 28.13
N GLY A 590 3.17 2.46 27.67
CA GLY A 590 4.23 1.77 28.41
C GLY A 590 4.19 0.24 28.36
N GLU A 591 3.37 -0.36 27.49
CA GLU A 591 3.22 -1.82 27.33
C GLU A 591 4.21 -2.37 26.28
N LEU A 592 5.52 -2.09 26.45
CA LEU A 592 6.54 -2.36 25.44
C LEU A 592 6.64 -3.86 25.06
N GLU A 593 6.60 -4.77 26.03
CA GLU A 593 6.70 -6.21 25.75
C GLU A 593 5.53 -6.72 24.89
N ARG A 594 4.30 -6.27 25.19
CA ARG A 594 3.12 -6.58 24.37
C ARG A 594 3.26 -6.02 22.96
N ALA A 595 3.72 -4.77 22.86
CA ALA A 595 3.95 -4.11 21.57
C ALA A 595 4.98 -4.86 20.73
N LYS A 596 6.10 -5.26 21.33
CA LYS A 596 7.16 -6.02 20.67
C LYS A 596 6.66 -7.37 20.16
N HIS A 597 5.97 -8.14 20.99
CA HIS A 597 5.43 -9.44 20.59
C HIS A 597 4.45 -9.34 19.43
N LEU A 598 3.52 -8.37 19.49
CA LEU A 598 2.59 -8.11 18.40
C LEU A 598 3.33 -7.66 17.13
N CYS A 599 4.35 -6.79 17.25
CA CYS A 599 5.17 -6.34 16.13
C CYS A 599 5.90 -7.51 15.46
N GLU A 600 6.56 -8.38 16.23
CA GLU A 600 7.25 -9.58 15.72
C GLU A 600 6.30 -10.48 14.94
N ARG A 601 5.10 -10.69 15.48
CA ARG A 601 4.06 -11.48 14.83
C ARG A 601 3.61 -10.85 13.52
N LEU A 602 3.33 -9.55 13.50
CA LEU A 602 2.95 -8.82 12.29
C LEU A 602 4.05 -8.88 11.22
N LEU A 603 5.30 -8.70 11.63
CA LEU A 603 6.47 -8.86 10.75
C LEU A 603 6.60 -10.28 10.17
N GLY A 604 6.12 -11.29 10.90
CA GLY A 604 6.05 -12.68 10.43
C GLY A 604 4.99 -12.94 9.35
N PHE A 605 3.98 -12.09 9.24
CA PHE A 605 2.97 -12.17 8.17
C PHE A 605 3.39 -11.50 6.86
N ALA A 606 4.55 -10.84 6.83
CA ALA A 606 5.11 -10.30 5.59
C ALA A 606 5.08 -11.33 4.46
N SER A 607 4.76 -10.87 3.25
CA SER A 607 4.93 -11.70 2.07
C SER A 607 6.39 -12.16 1.92
N PRO A 608 6.69 -13.18 1.09
CA PRO A 608 8.08 -13.59 0.83
C PRO A 608 8.99 -12.44 0.36
N LEU A 609 8.41 -11.36 -0.16
CA LEU A 609 9.09 -10.16 -0.64
C LEU A 609 8.94 -8.96 0.30
N LYS A 610 8.43 -9.18 1.52
CA LYS A 610 8.22 -8.20 2.60
C LYS A 610 7.20 -7.10 2.26
N LEU A 611 6.18 -7.47 1.49
CA LEU A 611 5.04 -6.62 1.15
C LEU A 611 3.82 -7.02 1.98
N TYR A 612 2.88 -6.09 2.11
CA TYR A 612 1.61 -6.30 2.82
C TYR A 612 0.43 -5.85 1.97
N ALA A 613 -0.63 -6.64 2.00
CA ALA A 613 -1.95 -6.23 1.54
C ALA A 613 -2.67 -5.38 2.61
N GLU A 614 -3.91 -5.05 2.30
CA GLU A 614 -4.83 -4.35 3.19
C GLU A 614 -5.17 -5.14 4.45
N GLU A 615 -5.56 -6.40 4.29
CA GLU A 615 -5.99 -7.24 5.40
C GLU A 615 -5.21 -8.54 5.47
N ILE A 616 -5.25 -9.14 6.65
CA ILE A 616 -4.77 -10.50 6.90
C ILE A 616 -5.95 -11.29 7.45
N ASP A 617 -6.18 -12.47 6.88
CA ASP A 617 -7.06 -13.47 7.47
C ASP A 617 -6.45 -13.94 8.80
N ALA A 618 -7.15 -13.71 9.91
CA ALA A 618 -6.66 -14.01 11.25
C ALA A 618 -6.39 -15.51 11.47
N HIS A 619 -7.11 -16.39 10.77
CA HIS A 619 -7.04 -17.82 10.95
C HIS A 619 -5.98 -18.47 10.04
N THR A 620 -5.85 -17.98 8.81
CA THR A 620 -4.95 -18.59 7.82
C THR A 620 -3.67 -17.80 7.57
N GLY A 621 -3.61 -16.54 8.00
CA GLY A 621 -2.53 -15.62 7.66
C GLY A 621 -2.49 -15.19 6.19
N ARG A 622 -3.56 -15.47 5.43
CA ARG A 622 -3.64 -15.12 4.00
C ARG A 622 -3.82 -13.62 3.86
N HIS A 623 -3.14 -13.01 2.89
CA HIS A 623 -3.37 -11.61 2.56
C HIS A 623 -4.66 -11.44 1.76
N LEU A 624 -5.45 -10.44 2.13
CA LEU A 624 -6.74 -10.07 1.55
C LEU A 624 -6.75 -8.56 1.23
N GLY A 625 -7.67 -8.13 0.38
CA GLY A 625 -7.81 -6.75 -0.07
C GLY A 625 -6.67 -6.29 -0.99
N ASN A 626 -6.60 -4.98 -1.24
CA ASN A 626 -5.70 -4.41 -2.25
C ASN A 626 -4.20 -4.52 -1.89
N PHE A 627 -3.32 -4.61 -2.90
CA PHE A 627 -1.91 -4.96 -2.71
C PHE A 627 -0.93 -4.29 -3.69
N PRO A 628 0.29 -3.89 -3.24
CA PRO A 628 0.62 -3.64 -1.84
C PRO A 628 -0.14 -2.40 -1.36
N GLN A 629 -0.51 -2.38 -0.08
CA GLN A 629 -1.25 -1.26 0.48
C GLN A 629 -0.32 -0.23 1.11
N ALA A 630 -0.37 1.02 0.66
CA ALA A 630 0.43 2.11 1.22
C ALA A 630 0.15 2.29 2.72
N PHE A 631 -1.13 2.25 3.10
CA PHE A 631 -1.55 2.59 4.45
C PHE A 631 -0.98 1.62 5.51
N THR A 632 -1.00 0.32 5.22
CA THR A 632 -0.34 -0.70 6.04
C THR A 632 1.18 -0.52 6.12
N HIS A 633 1.85 -0.24 5.00
CA HIS A 633 3.30 0.00 4.99
C HIS A 633 3.71 1.24 5.80
N LEU A 634 2.83 2.25 5.89
CA LEU A 634 3.05 3.43 6.72
C LEU A 634 2.92 3.13 8.21
N ALA A 635 1.85 2.45 8.60
CA ALA A 635 1.69 2.06 9.99
C ALA A 635 2.80 1.10 10.45
N LEU A 636 3.29 0.22 9.57
CA LEU A 636 4.45 -0.63 9.84
C LEU A 636 5.68 0.21 10.20
N ILE A 637 6.06 1.19 9.36
CA ILE A 637 7.23 2.04 9.62
C ILE A 637 7.13 2.69 11.00
N ASN A 638 5.95 3.24 11.28
CA ASN A 638 5.64 3.94 12.52
C ASN A 638 5.73 3.02 13.75
N ALA A 639 5.08 1.86 13.70
CA ALA A 639 5.10 0.86 14.75
C ALA A 639 6.50 0.34 15.04
N VAL A 640 7.23 -0.04 13.98
CA VAL A 640 8.61 -0.56 14.09
C VAL A 640 9.54 0.49 14.69
N VAL A 641 9.46 1.75 14.25
CA VAL A 641 10.29 2.82 14.81
C VAL A 641 9.92 3.13 16.26
N HIS A 642 8.63 3.08 16.63
CA HIS A 642 8.20 3.24 18.01
C HIS A 642 8.82 2.19 18.94
N VAL A 643 8.77 0.91 18.54
CA VAL A 643 9.36 -0.17 19.32
C VAL A 643 10.88 -0.01 19.44
N ILE A 644 11.58 0.21 18.32
CA ILE A 644 13.04 0.36 18.32
C ILE A 644 13.48 1.50 19.25
N ARG A 645 12.83 2.68 19.16
CA ARG A 645 13.15 3.82 20.03
C ARG A 645 12.90 3.53 21.50
N ALA A 646 11.83 2.80 21.81
CA ALA A 646 11.49 2.44 23.18
C ALA A 646 12.49 1.41 23.76
N GLU A 647 12.94 0.45 22.95
CA GLU A 647 14.01 -0.50 23.32
C GLU A 647 15.33 0.24 23.57
N GLU A 648 15.77 1.10 22.65
CA GLU A 648 16.99 1.91 22.79
C GLU A 648 16.94 2.80 24.05
N ALA A 649 15.79 3.41 24.34
CA ALA A 649 15.62 4.23 25.54
C ALA A 649 15.67 3.41 26.84
N ALA A 650 15.13 2.18 26.82
CA ALA A 650 15.21 1.27 27.95
C ALA A 650 16.65 0.77 28.19
N GLU A 651 17.38 0.46 27.12
CA GLU A 651 18.79 0.02 27.17
C GLU A 651 19.74 1.14 27.62
N ALA A 652 19.49 2.39 27.24
CA ALA A 652 20.29 3.54 27.64
C ALA A 652 20.28 3.80 29.16
N GLY A 653 19.27 3.28 29.88
CA GLY A 653 19.12 3.42 31.33
C GLY A 653 18.84 4.86 31.79
N ALA A 654 18.38 5.01 33.03
CA ALA A 654 18.35 6.32 33.68
C ALA A 654 19.76 6.66 34.18
N PHE A 655 20.37 7.73 33.66
CA PHE A 655 21.59 8.27 34.26
C PHE A 655 21.32 8.62 35.73
N GLN A 656 21.85 7.81 36.65
CA GLN A 656 21.87 8.15 38.06
C GLN A 656 23.15 8.93 38.36
N PRO A 657 23.09 10.26 38.58
CA PRO A 657 24.25 10.99 39.04
C PRO A 657 24.73 10.39 40.37
N ALA A 658 26.05 10.14 40.48
CA ALA A 658 26.66 9.50 41.64
C ALA A 658 26.52 10.30 42.96
N HIS A 659 26.03 11.55 42.89
CA HIS A 659 25.76 12.38 44.05
C HIS A 659 24.40 13.06 43.94
N ASN A 660 23.48 12.66 44.83
CA ASN A 660 22.36 13.52 45.20
C ASN A 660 22.93 14.69 45.99
N ALA A 661 22.80 15.92 45.47
CA ALA A 661 23.05 17.11 46.26
C ALA A 661 22.01 17.14 47.39
N THR A 662 22.50 16.92 48.61
CA THR A 662 21.79 17.09 49.89
C THR A 662 21.31 18.52 50.08
#